data_AF-A0AAD3TGF9-F1
#
_entry.id   AF-A0AAD3TGF9-F1
#
_cell.length_a   1.000
_cell.length_b   1.000
_cell.length_c   1.000
_cell.angle_alpha   90.00
_cell.angle_beta   90.00
_cell.angle_gamma   90.00
#
_symmetry.space_group_name_H-M   'P 1'
#
loop_
_entity.id
_entity.type
_entity.pdbx_description
1 polymer ?
#
loop_
_entity_poly.entity_id
_entity_poly.type
_entity_poly.pdbx_seq_one_letter_code
_entity_poly.pdbx_strand_id
1 'polypeptide(L)'
;MIRDPRVSRMAMKITSWTLLLSILTVGRVLSPLTAVALPHRILLDTDVDTDDVFALLYLLKLDRREFDLKAITINVNGWADAGHAVNHVYDLLFMMGRDDVRVGVGGEGGISEGGTIYPNVGGYLPLIEQGMTTTGYCRYRQAIPVGSGGGRLDVDTNFGIRKYFLPQGRRKYTPVQQATAQQVMIDVISEGPTTVFLIGAHTNFAIFLMSNPHLKKNVKHVYAMGGGVGANSSKERCCVKGSSSASCRPQQCGGATGNLFTDYASNPYAEFNMFADPFAAYQVIHSMIPVTLVPLDATNTIPITKQFYDMLEQNRSTFEAHYVFESLKMVHDTWLGDRFFESFFMWDSFMAGVAVSIMSRSDDSNGENDFAKMEYMNITVVTSNKPYGISDGSNPFFTGRKIPKFHLKKDGVLSGHVQKSLRDPFCIVENRKGKCQDGYTMETTGTEAVRVLVATEAKPNKDSSSPLNKEYFVSFLEVLNRPQHSGRFSFAKQFPNYKEVYYKPDLSSKMLGKPVVFDMDMSAGDFLALFYLLKVPAEALDLKAILVTPTGWANAATIDAVYDLLHMMGRDDIPVGLGDVFALNQTDIISSAVGDCMYIKAIPNGSGGLIDSDTIYGLARDLPRGPRRYTPGNFIGYGAPRNTDRPEIRQLSALEIWKTITKKTDPRKKITILTNGPLTTLAKIILSETDPSSLIQGVYIVGGYISYGDEERGNLFTLPSNGYAEFNMFLDPLAANTVFRSKLDITLVPLGIQQKVASFPRILEKLYRTRRTPEVLFAQQLLSRLQQLQKEHDRYRHMGIFLGEILGAVILAEDYYDINSTMRVKPVKVLAPGIESIDGKMEIDEEHGKPIKVVEDVDLRAYYNAFADQLGNEKQSAVMASFYAQKKLWS
;
A
#
# COMPACT_ATOMS: atom_id res chain seq x y z
N MET A 1 -11.37 31.97 -66.95
CA MET A 1 -10.45 31.98 -68.11
C MET A 1 -9.55 30.75 -67.97
N ILE A 2 -9.90 29.62 -68.61
CA ILE A 2 -9.31 29.15 -69.89
C ILE A 2 -7.78 28.96 -69.71
N ARG A 3 -7.18 27.75 -69.67
CA ARG A 3 -7.13 26.73 -70.75
C ARG A 3 -6.52 25.40 -70.26
N ASP A 4 -7.07 24.30 -70.77
CA ASP A 4 -6.55 22.91 -70.85
C ASP A 4 -5.98 22.68 -72.30
N PRO A 5 -5.60 21.49 -72.87
CA PRO A 5 -4.89 20.23 -72.47
C PRO A 5 -3.84 19.71 -73.54
N ARG A 6 -3.35 18.46 -73.33
CA ARG A 6 -2.95 17.36 -74.28
C ARG A 6 -1.45 17.25 -74.61
N VAL A 7 -0.80 16.07 -74.80
CA VAL A 7 -1.13 14.79 -75.48
C VAL A 7 -0.18 13.71 -74.89
N SER A 8 -0.53 12.44 -74.59
CA SER A 8 -0.64 11.34 -75.58
C SER A 8 -1.19 10.03 -74.98
N ARG A 9 -2.08 9.37 -75.74
CA ARG A 9 -2.55 7.97 -75.61
C ARG A 9 -2.01 7.20 -76.84
N MET A 10 -1.73 5.89 -76.75
CA MET A 10 -2.54 4.82 -77.39
C MET A 10 -1.89 3.42 -77.37
N ALA A 11 -2.76 2.41 -77.15
CA ALA A 11 -2.73 1.00 -77.60
C ALA A 11 -1.69 0.04 -76.95
N MET A 12 -1.97 -1.23 -76.64
CA MET A 12 -2.86 -2.21 -77.28
C MET A 12 -3.17 -3.40 -76.34
N LYS A 13 -4.31 -4.06 -76.55
CA LYS A 13 -4.88 -5.21 -75.82
C LYS A 13 -4.16 -6.54 -76.09
N ILE A 14 -4.12 -7.39 -75.05
CA ILE A 14 -4.47 -8.84 -74.98
C ILE A 14 -3.93 -9.77 -76.07
N THR A 15 -3.04 -10.70 -75.66
CA THR A 15 -2.83 -12.12 -76.07
C THR A 15 -1.47 -12.53 -75.45
N SER A 16 -1.16 -13.73 -74.97
CA SER A 16 -1.82 -15.03 -74.97
C SER A 16 -1.22 -15.83 -73.81
N TRP A 17 -2.06 -16.64 -73.18
CA TRP A 17 -1.65 -17.81 -72.40
C TRP A 17 -0.79 -18.72 -73.29
N THR A 18 0.45 -19.00 -72.89
CA THR A 18 1.27 -20.21 -73.19
C THR A 18 2.72 -19.94 -72.79
N LEU A 19 3.02 -19.97 -71.48
CA LEU A 19 4.37 -20.29 -70.99
C LEU A 19 4.30 -20.97 -69.61
N LEU A 20 3.35 -21.89 -69.47
CA LEU A 20 3.35 -22.96 -68.47
C LEU A 20 3.91 -24.20 -69.19
N LEU A 21 5.20 -24.52 -69.06
CA LEU A 21 5.75 -25.90 -69.18
C LEU A 21 7.29 -26.05 -69.20
N SER A 22 8.10 -25.10 -68.74
CA SER A 22 9.58 -25.28 -68.78
C SER A 22 10.37 -24.83 -67.56
N ILE A 23 9.77 -24.81 -66.36
CA ILE A 23 10.54 -24.75 -65.09
C ILE A 23 9.95 -25.75 -64.10
N LEU A 24 10.03 -27.03 -64.48
CA LEU A 24 9.84 -28.19 -63.61
C LEU A 24 11.11 -29.02 -63.79
N THR A 25 12.20 -28.61 -63.09
CA THR A 25 13.39 -29.40 -62.70
C THR A 25 14.60 -28.50 -62.42
N VAL A 26 14.62 -27.80 -61.29
CA VAL A 26 15.87 -27.59 -60.51
C VAL A 26 15.50 -27.70 -59.03
N GLY A 27 16.07 -28.70 -58.37
CA GLY A 27 15.71 -29.13 -57.03
C GLY A 27 16.18 -28.20 -55.91
N ARG A 28 15.45 -28.31 -54.79
CA ARG A 28 15.92 -28.34 -53.40
C ARG A 28 17.20 -27.55 -53.09
N VAL A 29 17.04 -26.32 -52.57
CA VAL A 29 17.53 -25.93 -51.22
C VAL A 29 16.62 -24.79 -50.72
N LEU A 30 15.47 -25.13 -50.16
CA LEU A 30 14.78 -24.25 -49.22
C LEU A 30 15.02 -24.87 -47.86
N SER A 31 16.00 -24.33 -47.12
CA SER A 31 16.10 -24.55 -45.69
C SER A 31 14.73 -24.23 -45.08
N PRO A 32 14.19 -25.06 -44.17
CA PRO A 32 12.98 -24.68 -43.48
C PRO A 32 13.27 -23.36 -42.76
N LEU A 33 12.52 -22.30 -43.09
CA LEU A 33 12.33 -21.18 -42.19
C LEU A 33 11.85 -21.82 -40.90
N THR A 34 12.75 -21.98 -39.93
CA THR A 34 12.39 -22.34 -38.57
C THR A 34 11.37 -21.30 -38.14
N ALA A 35 10.12 -21.73 -37.98
CA ALA A 35 9.10 -20.89 -37.39
C ALA A 35 9.63 -20.48 -36.02
N VAL A 36 10.08 -19.24 -35.89
CA VAL A 36 10.51 -18.70 -34.61
C VAL A 36 9.29 -18.78 -33.70
N ALA A 37 9.34 -19.65 -32.71
CA ALA A 37 8.25 -19.78 -31.74
C ALA A 37 8.00 -18.40 -31.12
N LEU A 38 6.73 -17.97 -31.11
CA LEU A 38 6.36 -16.70 -30.50
C LEU A 38 6.64 -16.77 -28.99
N PRO A 39 7.16 -15.70 -28.38
CA PRO A 39 7.46 -15.68 -26.96
C PRO A 39 6.22 -15.97 -26.12
N HIS A 40 6.41 -16.59 -24.97
CA HIS A 40 5.39 -16.73 -23.96
C HIS A 40 5.03 -15.36 -23.39
N ARG A 41 3.80 -14.92 -23.66
CA ARG A 41 3.24 -13.69 -23.08
C ARG A 41 2.87 -13.93 -21.62
N ILE A 42 3.41 -13.12 -20.72
CA ILE A 42 3.15 -13.23 -19.28
C ILE A 42 2.42 -11.98 -18.78
N LEU A 43 1.39 -12.20 -17.97
CA LEU A 43 0.77 -11.19 -17.11
C LEU A 43 1.01 -11.60 -15.66
N LEU A 44 1.53 -10.68 -14.85
CA LEU A 44 1.80 -10.89 -13.42
C LEU A 44 0.78 -10.13 -12.57
N ASP A 45 0.08 -10.80 -11.66
CA ASP A 45 -0.74 -10.18 -10.60
C ASP A 45 -0.05 -10.39 -9.25
N THR A 46 0.21 -9.29 -8.53
CA THR A 46 1.09 -9.25 -7.36
C THR A 46 0.57 -8.26 -6.32
N ASP A 47 0.85 -8.48 -5.04
CA ASP A 47 0.62 -7.50 -3.97
C ASP A 47 1.89 -6.81 -3.50
N VAL A 48 3.00 -6.97 -4.23
CA VAL A 48 4.23 -6.16 -4.16
C VAL A 48 4.91 -6.22 -2.79
N ASP A 49 4.84 -7.36 -2.13
CA ASP A 49 5.73 -7.73 -1.04
C ASP A 49 7.18 -7.86 -1.55
N THR A 50 8.11 -7.97 -0.62
CA THR A 50 9.55 -8.02 -0.85
C THR A 50 9.93 -9.25 -1.67
N ASP A 51 9.28 -10.40 -1.46
CA ASP A 51 9.50 -11.62 -2.23
C ASP A 51 8.81 -11.60 -3.60
N ASP A 52 7.69 -10.89 -3.77
CA ASP A 52 7.13 -10.60 -5.10
C ASP A 52 8.13 -9.81 -5.95
N VAL A 53 8.82 -8.83 -5.35
CA VAL A 53 9.85 -8.04 -6.03
C VAL A 53 10.98 -8.93 -6.54
N PHE A 54 11.33 -10.00 -5.79
CA PHE A 54 12.34 -10.97 -6.23
C PHE A 54 11.84 -11.76 -7.45
N ALA A 55 10.57 -12.18 -7.45
CA ALA A 55 9.95 -12.85 -8.58
C ALA A 55 9.90 -11.95 -9.83
N LEU A 56 9.49 -10.68 -9.66
CA LEU A 56 9.44 -9.70 -10.73
C LEU A 56 10.83 -9.47 -11.34
N LEU A 57 11.86 -9.25 -10.51
CA LEU A 57 13.23 -9.05 -11.00
C LEU A 57 13.77 -10.30 -11.71
N TYR A 58 13.47 -11.50 -11.21
CA TYR A 58 13.79 -12.75 -11.91
C TYR A 58 13.15 -12.79 -13.30
N LEU A 59 11.84 -12.50 -13.41
CA LEU A 59 11.13 -12.48 -14.70
C LEU A 59 11.69 -11.43 -15.67
N LEU A 60 12.05 -10.24 -15.18
CA LEU A 60 12.60 -9.16 -16.02
C LEU A 60 14.00 -9.48 -16.58
N LYS A 61 14.68 -10.48 -16.00
CA LYS A 61 16.02 -10.95 -16.38
C LYS A 61 16.04 -12.07 -17.41
N LEU A 62 14.91 -12.74 -17.63
CA LEU A 62 14.78 -13.82 -18.60
C LEU A 62 14.94 -13.30 -20.04
N ASP A 63 15.26 -14.23 -20.97
CA ASP A 63 15.36 -13.88 -22.40
C ASP A 63 13.99 -13.48 -22.94
N ARG A 64 13.89 -12.22 -23.36
CA ARG A 64 12.64 -11.62 -23.86
C ARG A 64 12.13 -12.24 -25.16
N ARG A 65 12.99 -12.98 -25.87
CA ARG A 65 12.61 -13.75 -27.07
C ARG A 65 11.83 -15.00 -26.72
N GLU A 66 11.94 -15.48 -25.49
CA GLU A 66 11.25 -16.63 -24.96
C GLU A 66 10.14 -16.23 -23.99
N PHE A 67 10.41 -15.27 -23.09
CA PHE A 67 9.49 -14.82 -22.04
C PHE A 67 9.24 -13.32 -22.12
N ASP A 68 8.03 -12.93 -22.47
CA ASP A 68 7.64 -11.54 -22.67
C ASP A 68 6.60 -11.11 -21.62
N LEU A 69 7.08 -10.51 -20.54
CA LEU A 69 6.24 -9.86 -19.54
C LEU A 69 5.54 -8.66 -20.18
N LYS A 70 4.22 -8.76 -20.37
CA LYS A 70 3.38 -7.74 -21.00
C LYS A 70 2.78 -6.77 -20.01
N ALA A 71 2.43 -7.25 -18.83
CA ALA A 71 1.74 -6.45 -17.84
C ALA A 71 1.97 -6.94 -16.42
N ILE A 72 1.81 -5.98 -15.50
CA ILE A 72 1.77 -6.18 -14.06
C ILE A 72 0.45 -5.59 -13.57
N THR A 73 -0.30 -6.33 -12.78
CA THR A 73 -1.46 -5.83 -12.06
C THR A 73 -1.22 -5.92 -10.57
N ILE A 74 -1.59 -4.86 -9.85
CA ILE A 74 -1.36 -4.75 -8.41
C ILE A 74 -2.67 -5.07 -7.70
N ASN A 75 -2.64 -6.11 -6.86
CA ASN A 75 -3.68 -6.42 -5.92
C ASN A 75 -3.36 -5.73 -4.59
N VAL A 76 -4.30 -4.95 -4.08
CA VAL A 76 -4.08 -4.10 -2.90
C VAL A 76 -4.88 -4.59 -1.69
N ASN A 77 -5.56 -5.72 -1.83
CA ASN A 77 -6.10 -6.53 -0.76
C ASN A 77 -5.03 -7.54 -0.27
N GLY A 78 -3.83 -7.04 0.02
CA GLY A 78 -2.65 -7.84 0.37
C GLY A 78 -1.61 -7.04 1.16
N TRP A 79 -0.33 -7.34 0.92
CA TRP A 79 0.83 -6.85 1.68
C TRP A 79 1.29 -5.42 1.39
N ALA A 80 0.85 -4.79 0.30
CA ALA A 80 1.16 -3.40 0.01
C ALA A 80 -0.07 -2.50 -0.13
N ASP A 81 0.14 -1.20 0.01
CA ASP A 81 -0.84 -0.16 -0.26
C ASP A 81 -0.64 0.47 -1.65
N ALA A 82 -1.75 0.76 -2.31
CA ALA A 82 -1.80 1.06 -3.74
C ALA A 82 -0.87 2.21 -4.16
N GLY A 83 -0.84 3.30 -3.36
CA GLY A 83 -0.08 4.51 -3.67
C GLY A 83 1.43 4.30 -3.64
N HIS A 84 1.89 3.42 -2.76
CA HIS A 84 3.31 3.07 -2.61
C HIS A 84 3.71 2.00 -3.63
N ALA A 85 2.92 0.94 -3.74
CA ALA A 85 3.14 -0.19 -4.65
C ALA A 85 3.29 0.25 -6.12
N VAL A 86 2.39 1.11 -6.62
CA VAL A 86 2.42 1.57 -8.02
C VAL A 86 3.73 2.28 -8.37
N ASN A 87 4.21 3.14 -7.46
CA ASN A 87 5.43 3.88 -7.69
C ASN A 87 6.67 2.98 -7.51
N HIS A 88 6.61 1.98 -6.62
CA HIS A 88 7.65 0.95 -6.49
C HIS A 88 7.82 0.17 -7.80
N VAL A 89 6.72 -0.33 -8.37
CA VAL A 89 6.73 -1.02 -9.68
C VAL A 89 7.26 -0.11 -10.79
N TYR A 90 6.86 1.16 -10.83
CA TYR A 90 7.40 2.11 -11.82
C TYR A 90 8.90 2.35 -11.67
N ASP A 91 9.42 2.45 -10.45
CA ASP A 91 10.84 2.65 -10.20
C ASP A 91 11.66 1.40 -10.59
N LEU A 92 11.14 0.19 -10.34
CA LEU A 92 11.74 -1.08 -10.76
C LEU A 92 11.74 -1.24 -12.29
N LEU A 93 10.60 -0.99 -12.95
CA LEU A 93 10.50 -1.06 -14.41
C LEU A 93 11.43 -0.02 -15.07
N PHE A 94 11.54 1.18 -14.50
CA PHE A 94 12.47 2.18 -14.99
C PHE A 94 13.92 1.69 -14.85
N MET A 95 14.34 1.17 -13.70
CA MET A 95 15.67 0.58 -13.49
C MET A 95 16.00 -0.47 -14.57
N MET A 96 15.05 -1.36 -14.84
CA MET A 96 15.19 -2.45 -15.82
C MET A 96 15.03 -2.00 -17.29
N GLY A 97 14.71 -0.72 -17.52
CA GLY A 97 14.42 -0.18 -18.86
C GLY A 97 13.23 -0.86 -19.53
N ARG A 98 12.17 -1.11 -18.74
CA ARG A 98 10.95 -1.83 -19.09
C ARG A 98 9.69 -0.99 -18.89
N ASP A 99 9.77 0.31 -19.20
CA ASP A 99 8.61 1.20 -19.22
C ASP A 99 7.54 0.80 -20.25
N ASP A 100 7.84 -0.14 -21.15
CA ASP A 100 6.89 -0.78 -22.07
C ASP A 100 5.87 -1.69 -21.38
N VAL A 101 6.16 -2.17 -20.16
CA VAL A 101 5.25 -3.05 -19.40
C VAL A 101 4.07 -2.23 -18.86
N ARG A 102 2.86 -2.66 -19.20
CA ARG A 102 1.61 -2.04 -18.72
C ARG A 102 1.45 -2.33 -17.23
N VAL A 103 0.97 -1.34 -16.46
CA VAL A 103 0.73 -1.50 -15.03
C VAL A 103 -0.70 -1.09 -14.72
N GLY A 104 -1.45 -2.00 -14.12
CA GLY A 104 -2.82 -1.77 -13.64
C GLY A 104 -2.88 -1.82 -12.12
N VAL A 105 -3.65 -0.94 -11.49
CA VAL A 105 -3.75 -0.89 -10.02
C VAL A 105 -5.19 -0.81 -9.62
N GLY A 106 -5.64 -1.77 -8.80
CA GLY A 106 -6.99 -1.79 -8.24
C GLY A 106 -8.07 -1.50 -9.30
N GLY A 107 -9.25 -1.11 -8.84
CA GLY A 107 -10.27 -0.64 -9.75
C GLY A 107 -11.43 -0.01 -9.01
N GLU A 108 -11.85 1.12 -9.54
CA GLU A 108 -12.87 1.99 -8.98
C GLU A 108 -14.30 1.46 -9.18
N GLY A 109 -14.56 0.60 -10.15
CA GLY A 109 -15.89 0.04 -10.38
C GLY A 109 -16.52 -0.61 -9.14
N GLY A 110 -17.85 -0.74 -9.17
CA GLY A 110 -18.61 -1.38 -8.11
C GLY A 110 -19.03 -2.81 -8.42
N ILE A 111 -19.39 -3.56 -7.38
CA ILE A 111 -20.18 -4.79 -7.49
C ILE A 111 -21.54 -4.52 -6.84
N SER A 112 -22.61 -4.62 -7.64
CA SER A 112 -23.98 -4.42 -7.14
C SER A 112 -24.38 -5.45 -6.08
N GLU A 113 -25.47 -5.19 -5.38
CA GLU A 113 -26.04 -6.12 -4.40
C GLU A 113 -26.41 -7.49 -4.98
N GLY A 114 -26.79 -7.56 -6.26
CA GLY A 114 -27.07 -8.81 -6.96
C GLY A 114 -25.82 -9.57 -7.42
N GLY A 115 -24.64 -8.95 -7.34
CA GLY A 115 -23.38 -9.52 -7.82
C GLY A 115 -23.03 -9.15 -9.26
N THR A 116 -23.75 -8.22 -9.90
CA THR A 116 -23.31 -7.64 -11.18
C THR A 116 -22.02 -6.86 -10.96
N ILE A 117 -20.95 -7.27 -11.65
CA ILE A 117 -19.64 -6.62 -11.64
C ILE A 117 -19.65 -5.54 -12.73
N TYR A 118 -19.46 -4.28 -12.36
CA TYR A 118 -19.36 -3.18 -13.33
C TYR A 118 -17.95 -3.07 -13.94
N PRO A 119 -17.75 -2.26 -14.99
CA PRO A 119 -16.42 -1.99 -15.51
C PRO A 119 -15.51 -1.30 -14.48
N ASN A 120 -14.21 -1.45 -14.69
CA ASN A 120 -13.12 -0.91 -13.89
C ASN A 120 -13.11 -1.36 -12.42
N VAL A 121 -13.69 -2.50 -12.03
CA VAL A 121 -13.59 -3.03 -10.66
C VAL A 121 -12.21 -3.67 -10.45
N GLY A 122 -11.61 -3.52 -9.27
CA GLY A 122 -10.37 -4.24 -8.94
C GLY A 122 -10.27 -4.56 -7.45
N GLY A 123 -9.19 -5.25 -7.08
CA GLY A 123 -8.99 -5.89 -5.79
C GLY A 123 -8.59 -4.94 -4.66
N TYR A 124 -9.37 -3.87 -4.45
CA TYR A 124 -9.22 -3.02 -3.27
C TYR A 124 -9.73 -3.70 -1.99
N LEU A 125 -10.76 -4.52 -2.10
CA LEU A 125 -11.35 -5.30 -1.02
C LEU A 125 -11.57 -6.74 -1.53
N PRO A 126 -11.71 -7.73 -0.63
CA PRO A 126 -12.11 -9.06 -1.04
C PRO A 126 -13.53 -9.04 -1.64
N LEU A 127 -13.83 -9.94 -2.58
CA LEU A 127 -15.13 -10.02 -3.27
C LEU A 127 -16.33 -10.06 -2.32
N ILE A 128 -16.14 -10.62 -1.12
CA ILE A 128 -17.17 -10.72 -0.09
C ILE A 128 -17.54 -9.37 0.54
N GLU A 129 -16.57 -8.44 0.66
CA GLU A 129 -16.78 -7.09 1.18
C GLU A 129 -16.99 -6.04 0.07
N GLN A 130 -16.54 -6.33 -1.16
CA GLN A 130 -16.59 -5.37 -2.27
C GLN A 130 -18.04 -4.99 -2.63
N GLY A 131 -18.36 -3.69 -2.53
CA GLY A 131 -19.65 -3.12 -2.88
C GLY A 131 -19.57 -2.12 -4.04
N MET A 132 -20.41 -1.08 -4.01
CA MET A 132 -20.40 0.01 -4.99
C MET A 132 -19.30 1.05 -4.75
N THR A 133 -18.51 0.91 -3.69
CA THR A 133 -17.44 1.80 -3.28
C THR A 133 -16.19 0.99 -2.92
N THR A 134 -15.07 1.68 -2.72
CA THR A 134 -13.80 1.10 -2.23
C THR A 134 -13.64 1.26 -0.71
N THR A 135 -14.73 1.56 -0.01
CA THR A 135 -14.82 1.61 1.45
C THR A 135 -15.36 0.28 1.93
N GLY A 136 -14.80 -0.27 3.00
CA GLY A 136 -15.23 -1.58 3.46
C GLY A 136 -14.33 -2.10 4.55
N TYR A 137 -14.83 -3.11 5.25
CA TYR A 137 -14.10 -3.73 6.34
C TYR A 137 -12.89 -4.51 5.78
N CYS A 138 -11.80 -4.55 6.55
CA CYS A 138 -10.55 -5.23 6.17
C CYS A 138 -10.53 -6.70 6.66
N ARG A 139 -11.67 -7.40 6.55
CA ARG A 139 -11.93 -8.71 7.17
C ARG A 139 -10.78 -9.70 7.12
N TYR A 140 -10.17 -9.92 5.95
CA TYR A 140 -9.05 -10.86 5.84
C TYR A 140 -7.70 -10.14 5.98
N ARG A 141 -7.61 -8.91 5.46
CA ARG A 141 -6.40 -8.08 5.51
C ARG A 141 -5.96 -7.70 6.93
N GLN A 142 -6.84 -7.76 7.94
CA GLN A 142 -6.47 -7.56 9.35
C GLN A 142 -5.46 -8.59 9.88
N ALA A 143 -5.32 -9.75 9.23
CA ALA A 143 -4.27 -10.72 9.54
C ALA A 143 -2.88 -10.27 9.09
N ILE A 144 -2.78 -9.25 8.24
CA ILE A 144 -1.50 -8.75 7.74
C ILE A 144 -0.99 -7.64 8.68
N PRO A 145 0.23 -7.77 9.24
CA PRO A 145 0.82 -6.72 10.07
C PRO A 145 0.87 -5.36 9.37
N VAL A 146 0.59 -4.28 10.11
CA VAL A 146 0.51 -2.92 9.51
C VAL A 146 1.78 -2.11 9.75
N GLY A 147 2.29 -2.12 10.99
CA GLY A 147 3.43 -1.31 11.42
C GLY A 147 4.79 -1.95 11.14
N SER A 148 5.81 -1.51 11.87
CA SER A 148 7.18 -2.05 11.79
C SER A 148 7.26 -3.51 12.25
N GLY A 149 8.18 -4.27 11.67
CA GLY A 149 8.44 -5.68 11.99
C GLY A 149 8.14 -6.63 10.82
N GLY A 150 8.30 -6.15 9.59
CA GLY A 150 7.94 -6.85 8.35
C GLY A 150 6.47 -6.69 7.97
N GLY A 151 5.81 -5.60 8.37
CA GLY A 151 4.42 -5.30 7.99
C GLY A 151 4.31 -4.37 6.79
N ARG A 152 3.08 -3.93 6.47
CA ARG A 152 2.78 -3.07 5.31
C ARG A 152 3.66 -1.81 5.22
N LEU A 153 3.93 -1.14 6.34
CA LEU A 153 4.85 0.00 6.39
C LEU A 153 6.26 -0.34 5.86
N ASP A 154 6.78 -1.48 6.29
CA ASP A 154 8.09 -1.95 5.84
C ASP A 154 8.04 -2.32 4.36
N VAL A 155 7.00 -3.01 3.91
CA VAL A 155 6.79 -3.42 2.50
C VAL A 155 6.69 -2.20 1.56
N ASP A 156 5.83 -1.23 1.89
CA ASP A 156 5.56 -0.05 1.06
C ASP A 156 6.80 0.80 0.80
N THR A 157 7.68 0.88 1.80
CA THR A 157 8.96 1.60 1.72
C THR A 157 10.12 0.72 1.26
N ASN A 158 9.90 -0.59 1.16
CA ASN A 158 10.91 -1.64 1.13
C ASN A 158 12.03 -1.35 2.16
N PHE A 159 11.62 -1.22 3.42
CA PHE A 159 12.45 -0.88 4.58
C PHE A 159 13.28 0.42 4.38
N GLY A 160 12.74 1.37 3.59
CA GLY A 160 13.39 2.61 3.20
C GLY A 160 14.35 2.51 2.00
N ILE A 161 14.67 1.30 1.53
CA ILE A 161 15.66 1.09 0.46
C ILE A 161 15.17 1.65 -0.86
N ARG A 162 13.85 1.61 -1.10
CA ARG A 162 13.24 2.02 -2.37
C ARG A 162 13.71 3.42 -2.81
N LYS A 163 13.56 4.44 -1.96
CA LYS A 163 13.93 5.83 -2.29
C LYS A 163 15.43 6.05 -2.42
N TYR A 164 16.21 5.32 -1.63
CA TYR A 164 17.66 5.38 -1.62
C TYR A 164 18.29 4.80 -2.87
N PHE A 165 17.76 3.65 -3.30
CA PHE A 165 18.42 2.79 -4.26
C PHE A 165 17.86 2.96 -5.66
N LEU A 166 16.53 3.02 -5.79
CA LEU A 166 15.90 2.96 -7.10
C LEU A 166 15.97 4.32 -7.81
N PRO A 167 16.32 4.32 -9.12
CA PRO A 167 16.23 5.51 -9.95
C PRO A 167 14.77 5.94 -10.13
N GLN A 168 14.56 7.22 -10.47
CA GLN A 168 13.22 7.75 -10.75
C GLN A 168 13.00 7.96 -12.24
N GLY A 169 11.99 7.29 -12.79
CA GLY A 169 11.51 7.46 -14.17
C GLY A 169 10.50 8.60 -14.32
N ARG A 170 9.99 8.78 -15.56
CA ARG A 170 8.93 9.76 -15.84
C ARG A 170 7.52 9.27 -15.46
N ARG A 171 7.32 7.94 -15.43
CA ARG A 171 6.05 7.34 -14.99
C ARG A 171 5.81 7.69 -13.52
N LYS A 172 4.57 8.05 -13.23
CA LYS A 172 4.06 8.30 -11.88
C LYS A 172 2.57 8.02 -11.84
N TYR A 173 2.07 7.70 -10.66
CA TYR A 173 0.64 7.71 -10.41
C TYR A 173 0.04 9.08 -10.72
N THR A 174 -1.12 9.09 -11.36
CA THR A 174 -1.92 10.30 -11.58
C THR A 174 -3.40 9.92 -11.39
N PRO A 175 -4.14 10.63 -10.51
CA PRO A 175 -5.54 10.33 -10.24
C PRO A 175 -6.35 10.27 -11.53
N VAL A 176 -7.31 9.34 -11.61
CA VAL A 176 -8.21 9.09 -12.76
C VAL A 176 -7.52 8.61 -14.05
N GLN A 177 -6.21 8.82 -14.21
CA GLN A 177 -5.44 8.40 -15.40
C GLN A 177 -4.72 7.06 -15.21
N GLN A 178 -4.52 6.63 -13.97
CA GLN A 178 -3.94 5.33 -13.67
C GLN A 178 -4.86 4.22 -14.19
N ALA A 179 -4.32 3.35 -15.05
CA ALA A 179 -5.07 2.21 -15.55
C ALA A 179 -5.44 1.26 -14.40
N THR A 180 -6.66 0.71 -14.45
CA THR A 180 -7.13 -0.29 -13.49
C THR A 180 -6.56 -1.66 -13.80
N ALA A 181 -6.47 -2.53 -12.80
CA ALA A 181 -6.06 -3.92 -12.98
C ALA A 181 -6.95 -4.64 -14.01
N GLN A 182 -8.27 -4.46 -13.91
CA GLN A 182 -9.22 -5.07 -14.86
C GLN A 182 -9.02 -4.57 -16.29
N GLN A 183 -8.82 -3.26 -16.51
CA GLN A 183 -8.57 -2.71 -17.84
C GLN A 183 -7.30 -3.32 -18.45
N VAL A 184 -6.21 -3.37 -17.68
CA VAL A 184 -4.93 -3.93 -18.14
C VAL A 184 -5.06 -5.42 -18.46
N MET A 185 -5.77 -6.21 -17.64
CA MET A 185 -6.03 -7.62 -17.92
C MET A 185 -6.82 -7.81 -19.23
N ILE A 186 -7.89 -7.03 -19.43
CA ILE A 186 -8.70 -7.08 -20.66
C ILE A 186 -7.85 -6.77 -21.89
N ASP A 187 -7.10 -5.67 -21.85
CA ASP A 187 -6.28 -5.24 -22.99
C ASP A 187 -5.23 -6.28 -23.36
N VAL A 188 -4.51 -6.81 -22.35
CA VAL A 188 -3.40 -7.73 -22.60
C VAL A 188 -3.88 -9.11 -23.03
N ILE A 189 -4.95 -9.63 -22.42
CA ILE A 189 -5.46 -10.98 -22.70
C ILE A 189 -6.27 -10.99 -24.01
N SER A 190 -6.94 -9.89 -24.37
CA SER A 190 -7.64 -9.80 -25.66
C SER A 190 -6.70 -9.79 -26.87
N GLU A 191 -5.49 -9.24 -26.70
CA GLU A 191 -4.45 -9.21 -27.74
C GLU A 191 -3.86 -10.58 -28.09
N GLY A 192 -4.07 -11.62 -27.27
CA GLY A 192 -3.68 -12.98 -27.61
C GLY A 192 -3.39 -13.91 -26.43
N PRO A 193 -3.01 -15.17 -26.73
CA PRO A 193 -2.80 -16.19 -25.72
C PRO A 193 -1.76 -15.78 -24.67
N THR A 194 -2.16 -15.71 -23.41
CA THR A 194 -1.39 -15.16 -22.29
C THR A 194 -1.36 -16.15 -21.13
N THR A 195 -0.19 -16.32 -20.52
CA THR A 195 -0.01 -17.05 -19.26
C THR A 195 -0.11 -16.07 -18.10
N VAL A 196 -0.83 -16.45 -17.04
CA VAL A 196 -1.07 -15.58 -15.88
C VAL A 196 -0.31 -16.13 -14.68
N PHE A 197 0.46 -15.26 -14.02
CA PHE A 197 1.18 -15.54 -12.79
C PHE A 197 0.45 -14.81 -11.67
N LEU A 198 0.01 -15.53 -10.64
CA LEU A 198 -0.66 -14.99 -9.47
C LEU A 198 0.25 -15.21 -8.25
N ILE A 199 0.82 -14.13 -7.74
CA ILE A 199 1.68 -14.12 -6.55
C ILE A 199 1.14 -13.25 -5.42
N GLY A 200 0.09 -12.48 -5.68
CA GLY A 200 -0.76 -11.89 -4.63
C GLY A 200 -2.11 -12.58 -4.52
N ALA A 201 -3.04 -11.96 -3.78
CA ALA A 201 -4.42 -12.43 -3.69
C ALA A 201 -5.08 -12.55 -5.08
N HIS A 202 -5.98 -13.51 -5.25
CA HIS A 202 -6.57 -13.82 -6.57
C HIS A 202 -7.68 -12.87 -7.04
N THR A 203 -7.99 -11.83 -6.26
CA THR A 203 -9.17 -10.95 -6.44
C THR A 203 -9.25 -10.32 -7.83
N ASN A 204 -8.18 -9.70 -8.33
CA ASN A 204 -8.16 -9.05 -9.64
C ASN A 204 -8.50 -10.04 -10.76
N PHE A 205 -7.85 -11.20 -10.76
CA PHE A 205 -8.02 -12.20 -11.81
C PHE A 205 -9.39 -12.89 -11.73
N ALA A 206 -9.91 -13.15 -10.53
CA ALA A 206 -11.27 -13.66 -10.35
C ALA A 206 -12.32 -12.67 -10.90
N ILE A 207 -12.20 -11.38 -10.59
CA ILE A 207 -13.05 -10.32 -11.15
C ILE A 207 -12.98 -10.34 -12.68
N PHE A 208 -11.79 -10.44 -13.26
CA PHE A 208 -11.60 -10.55 -14.71
C PHE A 208 -12.36 -11.76 -15.29
N LEU A 209 -12.19 -12.96 -14.71
CA LEU A 209 -12.87 -14.17 -15.18
C LEU A 209 -14.39 -14.06 -15.10
N MET A 210 -14.90 -13.53 -14.00
CA MET A 210 -16.35 -13.39 -13.77
C MET A 210 -16.99 -12.35 -14.70
N SER A 211 -16.27 -11.26 -15.01
CA SER A 211 -16.77 -10.18 -15.87
C SER A 211 -16.51 -10.41 -17.37
N ASN A 212 -15.47 -11.18 -17.72
CA ASN A 212 -15.03 -11.40 -19.10
C ASN A 212 -14.87 -12.90 -19.44
N PRO A 213 -15.91 -13.73 -19.26
CA PRO A 213 -15.81 -15.18 -19.47
C PRO A 213 -15.43 -15.57 -20.91
N HIS A 214 -15.72 -14.70 -21.89
CA HIS A 214 -15.36 -14.91 -23.30
C HIS A 214 -13.86 -14.78 -23.58
N LEU A 215 -13.10 -14.08 -22.73
CA LEU A 215 -11.63 -13.93 -22.84
C LEU A 215 -10.85 -15.05 -22.14
N LYS A 216 -11.52 -15.85 -21.31
CA LYS A 216 -10.94 -17.04 -20.66
C LYS A 216 -10.18 -17.94 -21.62
N LYS A 217 -10.69 -18.11 -22.85
CA LYS A 217 -10.06 -18.93 -23.91
C LYS A 217 -8.66 -18.44 -24.34
N ASN A 218 -8.33 -17.18 -24.06
CA ASN A 218 -7.02 -16.61 -24.33
C ASN A 218 -6.06 -16.80 -23.14
N VAL A 219 -6.50 -17.34 -22.01
CA VAL A 219 -5.61 -17.68 -20.91
C VAL A 219 -5.09 -19.10 -21.13
N LYS A 220 -3.79 -19.22 -21.40
CA LYS A 220 -3.14 -20.52 -21.67
C LYS A 220 -3.01 -21.37 -20.41
N HIS A 221 -2.54 -20.74 -19.34
CA HIS A 221 -2.20 -21.40 -18.09
C HIS A 221 -2.20 -20.37 -16.96
N VAL A 222 -2.53 -20.80 -15.75
CA VAL A 222 -2.39 -20.02 -14.52
C VAL A 222 -1.35 -20.69 -13.63
N TYR A 223 -0.31 -19.96 -13.27
CA TYR A 223 0.64 -20.37 -12.24
C TYR A 223 0.35 -19.52 -11.00
N ALA A 224 0.11 -20.18 -9.86
CA ALA A 224 -0.26 -19.51 -8.63
C ALA A 224 0.66 -19.93 -7.49
N MET A 225 1.17 -18.95 -6.74
CA MET A 225 1.73 -19.19 -5.41
C MET A 225 0.59 -19.08 -4.40
N GLY A 226 0.46 -20.08 -3.54
CA GLY A 226 -0.42 -20.00 -2.39
C GLY A 226 -1.02 -21.33 -1.96
N GLY A 227 -1.72 -21.30 -0.84
CA GLY A 227 -2.33 -22.49 -0.24
C GLY A 227 -1.34 -23.45 0.44
N GLY A 228 -1.88 -24.48 1.08
CA GLY A 228 -1.11 -25.57 1.69
C GLY A 228 -1.94 -26.86 1.64
N VAL A 229 -1.59 -27.77 0.74
CA VAL A 229 -2.43 -28.90 0.31
C VAL A 229 -2.24 -30.13 1.23
N GLY A 230 -1.01 -30.38 1.68
CA GLY A 230 -0.67 -31.62 2.38
C GLY A 230 -1.05 -31.60 3.86
N ALA A 231 -2.22 -32.13 4.23
CA ALA A 231 -2.56 -32.32 5.65
C ALA A 231 -1.83 -33.51 6.32
N ASN A 232 -1.23 -34.41 5.52
CA ASN A 232 -0.73 -35.73 5.97
C ASN A 232 0.80 -35.88 6.06
N SER A 233 1.61 -34.84 5.83
CA SER A 233 3.05 -34.98 6.10
C SER A 233 3.30 -34.86 7.59
N SER A 234 3.61 -35.96 8.26
CA SER A 234 4.04 -36.06 9.67
C SER A 234 5.38 -35.36 9.99
N LYS A 235 5.83 -34.43 9.15
CA LYS A 235 7.05 -33.65 9.34
C LYS A 235 6.69 -32.29 9.93
N GLU A 236 7.29 -31.93 11.05
CA GLU A 236 7.30 -30.55 11.57
C GLU A 236 7.82 -29.64 10.46
N ARG A 237 7.00 -28.70 9.99
CA ARG A 237 7.24 -27.95 8.74
C ARG A 237 8.08 -26.68 8.93
N CYS A 238 8.23 -26.18 10.15
CA CYS A 238 8.95 -24.93 10.40
C CYS A 238 9.93 -24.94 11.61
N CYS A 239 10.09 -26.08 12.30
CA CYS A 239 11.21 -26.26 13.24
C CYS A 239 11.97 -27.52 12.79
N VAL A 240 13.24 -27.38 12.42
CA VAL A 240 14.08 -28.54 12.07
C VAL A 240 14.37 -29.32 13.36
N LYS A 241 14.14 -30.64 13.35
CA LYS A 241 14.55 -31.52 14.45
C LYS A 241 16.06 -31.40 14.67
N GLY A 242 16.47 -30.80 15.79
CA GLY A 242 17.87 -30.66 16.19
C GLY A 242 18.27 -29.30 16.77
N SER A 243 17.43 -28.27 16.66
CA SER A 243 17.68 -26.97 17.32
C SER A 243 17.35 -27.07 18.82
N SER A 244 18.38 -27.06 19.66
CA SER A 244 18.28 -27.10 21.12
C SER A 244 17.95 -25.72 21.75
N SER A 245 17.38 -24.78 20.98
CA SER A 245 16.95 -23.51 21.54
C SER A 245 15.54 -23.63 22.11
N ALA A 246 15.38 -23.31 23.39
CA ALA A 246 14.12 -23.30 24.13
C ALA A 246 13.09 -22.24 23.63
N SER A 247 13.21 -21.77 22.38
CA SER A 247 12.48 -20.63 21.84
C SER A 247 11.68 -20.90 20.55
N CYS A 248 11.86 -22.04 19.86
CA CYS A 248 10.90 -22.49 18.83
C CYS A 248 9.67 -23.02 19.60
N ARG A 249 8.64 -22.18 19.81
CA ARG A 249 7.40 -22.65 20.45
C ARG A 249 6.61 -23.45 19.41
N PRO A 250 6.29 -24.73 19.64
CA PRO A 250 5.48 -25.56 18.74
C PRO A 250 4.10 -24.97 18.39
N GLN A 251 3.64 -23.95 19.12
CA GLN A 251 2.36 -23.26 18.91
C GLN A 251 2.30 -22.42 17.63
N GLN A 252 3.43 -22.00 17.04
CA GLN A 252 3.42 -21.25 15.77
C GLN A 252 3.46 -22.17 14.53
N CYS A 253 3.80 -23.45 14.69
CA CYS A 253 4.18 -24.34 13.59
C CYS A 253 3.82 -25.82 13.85
N GLY A 254 2.75 -26.07 14.60
CA GLY A 254 2.34 -27.43 14.97
C GLY A 254 1.56 -28.11 13.85
N GLY A 255 2.19 -28.99 13.06
CA GLY A 255 1.51 -29.91 12.11
C GLY A 255 0.44 -29.27 11.21
N ALA A 256 0.54 -27.98 10.92
CA ALA A 256 -0.48 -27.18 10.27
C ALA A 256 -0.08 -26.85 8.83
N THR A 257 -1.09 -26.69 7.96
CA THR A 257 -0.92 -26.50 6.53
C THR A 257 -0.69 -25.04 6.13
N GLY A 258 -1.08 -24.08 6.98
CA GLY A 258 -1.08 -22.64 6.66
C GLY A 258 0.06 -21.81 7.28
N ASN A 259 0.15 -20.53 6.87
CA ASN A 259 1.15 -19.56 7.35
C ASN A 259 0.55 -18.27 7.98
N LEU A 260 -0.75 -18.23 8.31
CA LEU A 260 -1.39 -17.10 9.01
C LEU A 260 -0.90 -16.93 10.46
N PHE A 261 0.35 -16.53 10.66
CA PHE A 261 1.01 -16.53 11.97
C PHE A 261 0.39 -15.58 12.99
N THR A 262 -0.29 -14.51 12.55
CA THR A 262 -1.02 -13.54 13.38
C THR A 262 -2.39 -14.05 13.83
N ASP A 263 -2.96 -15.01 13.10
CA ASP A 263 -4.33 -15.49 13.25
C ASP A 263 -4.45 -17.02 13.33
N TYR A 264 -3.35 -17.67 13.67
CA TYR A 264 -3.26 -19.12 13.79
C TYR A 264 -4.29 -19.71 14.79
N ALA A 265 -4.65 -18.94 15.81
CA ALA A 265 -5.65 -19.34 16.81
C ALA A 265 -7.07 -19.50 16.23
N SER A 266 -7.39 -18.78 15.15
CA SER A 266 -8.69 -18.88 14.46
C SER A 266 -8.60 -19.78 13.24
N ASN A 267 -7.59 -19.56 12.40
CA ASN A 267 -7.40 -20.25 11.13
C ASN A 267 -5.94 -20.68 10.92
N PRO A 268 -5.62 -21.93 11.29
CA PRO A 268 -4.27 -22.48 11.13
C PRO A 268 -4.06 -23.20 9.80
N TYR A 269 -5.02 -23.16 8.88
CA TYR A 269 -5.00 -23.98 7.66
C TYR A 269 -4.63 -23.20 6.41
N ALA A 270 -4.94 -21.90 6.40
CA ALA A 270 -4.85 -21.08 5.22
C ALA A 270 -3.49 -20.42 5.03
N GLU A 271 -3.25 -20.04 3.79
CA GLU A 271 -2.10 -19.25 3.37
C GLU A 271 -2.59 -17.84 3.02
N PHE A 272 -1.76 -16.81 3.22
CA PHE A 272 -2.16 -15.39 3.06
C PHE A 272 -2.82 -15.06 1.71
N ASN A 273 -2.26 -15.44 0.56
CA ASN A 273 -2.82 -15.14 -0.76
C ASN A 273 -4.21 -15.77 -0.95
N MET A 274 -4.40 -17.00 -0.46
CA MET A 274 -5.70 -17.68 -0.50
C MET A 274 -6.68 -17.12 0.53
N PHE A 275 -6.20 -16.74 1.72
CA PHE A 275 -7.01 -16.21 2.82
C PHE A 275 -7.49 -14.79 2.56
N ALA A 276 -6.68 -13.97 1.88
CA ALA A 276 -7.01 -12.59 1.57
C ALA A 276 -8.32 -12.45 0.78
N ASP A 277 -8.62 -13.42 -0.10
CA ASP A 277 -9.91 -13.55 -0.77
C ASP A 277 -10.22 -15.02 -1.14
N PRO A 278 -10.79 -15.80 -0.20
CA PRO A 278 -11.04 -17.23 -0.41
C PRO A 278 -12.00 -17.50 -1.57
N PHE A 279 -12.97 -16.61 -1.78
CA PHE A 279 -13.93 -16.76 -2.86
C PHE A 279 -13.27 -16.51 -4.22
N ALA A 280 -12.42 -15.48 -4.33
CA ALA A 280 -11.63 -15.27 -5.55
C ALA A 280 -10.70 -16.45 -5.85
N ALA A 281 -10.01 -16.97 -4.83
CA ALA A 281 -9.17 -18.15 -4.98
C ALA A 281 -9.96 -19.37 -5.49
N TYR A 282 -11.15 -19.62 -4.94
CA TYR A 282 -12.07 -20.64 -5.43
C TYR A 282 -12.45 -20.41 -6.91
N GLN A 283 -12.82 -19.18 -7.30
CA GLN A 283 -13.17 -18.86 -8.70
C GLN A 283 -12.02 -19.13 -9.68
N VAL A 284 -10.77 -18.86 -9.28
CA VAL A 284 -9.59 -19.09 -10.13
C VAL A 284 -9.29 -20.60 -10.27
N ILE A 285 -9.26 -21.33 -9.16
CA ILE A 285 -8.97 -22.78 -9.19
C ILE A 285 -10.06 -23.54 -9.96
N HIS A 286 -11.33 -23.15 -9.79
CA HIS A 286 -12.47 -23.75 -10.49
C HIS A 286 -12.71 -23.17 -11.89
N SER A 287 -11.78 -22.37 -12.39
CA SER A 287 -11.94 -21.71 -13.68
C SER A 287 -11.89 -22.67 -14.87
N MET A 288 -11.48 -23.94 -14.73
CA MET A 288 -11.20 -24.87 -15.85
C MET A 288 -10.06 -24.41 -16.79
N ILE A 289 -9.34 -23.35 -16.47
CA ILE A 289 -8.04 -23.06 -17.09
C ILE A 289 -7.03 -24.04 -16.46
N PRO A 290 -6.03 -24.55 -17.19
CA PRO A 290 -4.94 -25.30 -16.58
C PRO A 290 -4.26 -24.48 -15.47
N VAL A 291 -4.24 -25.03 -14.26
CA VAL A 291 -3.60 -24.42 -13.09
C VAL A 291 -2.39 -25.25 -12.66
N THR A 292 -1.29 -24.57 -12.37
CA THR A 292 -0.19 -25.11 -11.58
C THR A 292 -0.09 -24.35 -10.27
N LEU A 293 -0.14 -25.06 -9.16
CA LEU A 293 -0.05 -24.50 -7.82
C LEU A 293 1.34 -24.75 -7.24
N VAL A 294 1.94 -23.72 -6.67
CA VAL A 294 3.15 -23.80 -5.83
C VAL A 294 2.76 -23.43 -4.40
N PRO A 295 2.33 -24.42 -3.60
CA PRO A 295 1.86 -24.19 -2.24
C PRO A 295 3.01 -24.14 -1.22
N LEU A 296 2.65 -23.83 0.02
CA LEU A 296 3.55 -23.87 1.18
C LEU A 296 4.26 -25.22 1.33
N ASP A 297 3.64 -26.33 0.94
CA ASP A 297 4.27 -27.66 0.98
C ASP A 297 5.60 -27.68 0.20
N ALA A 298 5.68 -27.00 -0.95
CA ALA A 298 6.90 -26.91 -1.73
C ALA A 298 7.82 -25.79 -1.23
N THR A 299 7.30 -24.59 -0.96
CA THR A 299 8.14 -23.44 -0.59
C THR A 299 8.80 -23.63 0.78
N ASN A 300 8.14 -24.35 1.71
CA ASN A 300 8.73 -24.71 3.01
C ASN A 300 9.96 -25.61 2.89
N THR A 301 10.22 -26.19 1.70
CA THR A 301 11.41 -27.00 1.45
C THR A 301 12.56 -26.19 0.82
N ILE A 302 12.41 -24.88 0.66
CA ILE A 302 13.43 -23.95 0.16
C ILE A 302 13.56 -22.68 1.03
N PRO A 303 13.88 -22.82 2.33
CA PRO A 303 14.19 -21.67 3.19
C PRO A 303 15.45 -20.97 2.69
N ILE A 304 15.52 -19.64 2.83
CA ILE A 304 16.75 -18.88 2.61
C ILE A 304 17.81 -19.42 3.58
N THR A 305 18.82 -20.10 3.05
CA THR A 305 19.92 -20.62 3.86
C THR A 305 20.98 -19.57 4.07
N LYS A 306 21.76 -19.70 5.15
CA LYS A 306 22.94 -18.86 5.38
C LYS A 306 23.92 -18.92 4.19
N GLN A 307 24.13 -20.10 3.62
CA GLN A 307 25.00 -20.28 2.45
C GLN A 307 24.48 -19.53 1.22
N PHE A 308 23.18 -19.58 0.96
CA PHE A 308 22.58 -18.81 -0.12
C PHE A 308 22.71 -17.30 0.11
N TYR A 309 22.43 -16.84 1.33
CA TYR A 309 22.56 -15.43 1.71
C TYR A 309 23.99 -14.92 1.52
N ASP A 310 24.98 -15.64 2.05
CA ASP A 310 26.41 -15.31 1.92
C ASP A 310 26.84 -15.29 0.44
N MET A 311 26.33 -16.23 -0.37
CA MET A 311 26.62 -16.28 -1.81
C MET A 311 25.98 -15.11 -2.56
N LEU A 312 24.75 -14.74 -2.22
CA LEU A 312 24.07 -13.59 -2.79
C LEU A 312 24.81 -12.30 -2.43
N GLU A 313 25.33 -12.17 -1.20
CA GLU A 313 26.18 -11.05 -0.79
C GLU A 313 27.46 -10.94 -1.63
N GLN A 314 28.10 -12.08 -1.92
CA GLN A 314 29.33 -12.12 -2.70
C GLN A 314 29.07 -11.90 -4.19
N ASN A 315 27.88 -12.24 -4.69
CA ASN A 315 27.55 -12.24 -6.11
C ASN A 315 26.44 -11.20 -6.43
N ARG A 316 26.83 -9.92 -6.41
CA ARG A 316 25.98 -8.75 -6.71
C ARG A 316 26.50 -7.97 -7.92
N SER A 317 26.70 -8.67 -9.04
CA SER A 317 27.31 -8.08 -10.25
C SER A 317 26.39 -7.13 -11.02
N THR A 318 25.09 -7.13 -10.72
CA THR A 318 24.07 -6.31 -11.36
C THR A 318 23.29 -5.45 -10.35
N PHE A 319 22.62 -4.40 -10.82
CA PHE A 319 21.87 -3.49 -9.94
C PHE A 319 20.71 -4.18 -9.24
N GLU A 320 19.98 -5.01 -9.98
CA GLU A 320 18.87 -5.81 -9.48
C GLU A 320 19.31 -6.86 -8.46
N ALA A 321 20.45 -7.53 -8.65
CA ALA A 321 21.00 -8.45 -7.65
C ALA A 321 21.38 -7.72 -6.35
N HIS A 322 21.94 -6.51 -6.47
CA HIS A 322 22.24 -5.68 -5.32
C HIS A 322 20.97 -5.21 -4.59
N TYR A 323 19.92 -4.80 -5.33
CA TYR A 323 18.64 -4.42 -4.72
C TYR A 323 17.96 -5.59 -3.98
N VAL A 324 17.95 -6.79 -4.58
CA VAL A 324 17.45 -8.02 -3.93
C VAL A 324 18.21 -8.27 -2.63
N PHE A 325 19.54 -8.19 -2.65
CA PHE A 325 20.34 -8.39 -1.45
C PHE A 325 20.08 -7.34 -0.36
N GLU A 326 20.05 -6.04 -0.70
CA GLU A 326 19.79 -4.99 0.29
C GLU A 326 18.42 -5.18 0.95
N SER A 327 17.40 -5.51 0.16
CA SER A 327 16.06 -5.81 0.66
C SER A 327 16.08 -7.00 1.62
N LEU A 328 16.73 -8.09 1.22
CA LEU A 328 16.86 -9.30 2.04
C LEU A 328 17.66 -9.05 3.33
N LYS A 329 18.72 -8.23 3.25
CA LYS A 329 19.52 -7.82 4.41
C LYS A 329 18.68 -7.06 5.42
N MET A 330 17.86 -6.12 4.98
CA MET A 330 16.98 -5.37 5.88
C MET A 330 15.95 -6.28 6.55
N VAL A 331 15.34 -7.21 5.80
CA VAL A 331 14.45 -8.23 6.39
C VAL A 331 15.23 -9.02 7.46
N HIS A 332 16.38 -9.59 7.12
CA HIS A 332 17.21 -10.35 8.06
C HIS A 332 17.59 -9.55 9.32
N ASP A 333 17.97 -8.28 9.18
CA ASP A 333 18.41 -7.44 10.30
C ASP A 333 17.27 -7.06 11.25
N THR A 334 16.01 -7.10 10.78
CA THR A 334 14.82 -6.91 11.63
C THR A 334 14.40 -8.18 12.40
N TRP A 335 15.01 -9.35 12.12
CA TRP A 335 14.66 -10.62 12.77
C TRP A 335 15.61 -10.99 13.93
N LEU A 336 15.06 -11.69 14.94
CA LEU A 336 15.81 -12.16 16.11
C LEU A 336 16.62 -13.43 15.82
N GLY A 337 17.94 -13.37 16.06
CA GLY A 337 18.84 -14.53 15.95
C GLY A 337 18.86 -15.11 14.54
N ASP A 338 19.02 -16.43 14.42
CA ASP A 338 19.05 -17.14 13.12
C ASP A 338 17.67 -17.54 12.60
N ARG A 339 16.58 -17.08 13.24
CA ARG A 339 15.19 -17.41 12.87
C ARG A 339 14.87 -17.07 11.42
N PHE A 340 15.47 -16.02 10.89
CA PHE A 340 15.34 -15.64 9.49
C PHE A 340 15.68 -16.82 8.55
N PHE A 341 16.78 -17.51 8.79
CA PHE A 341 17.22 -18.63 7.95
C PHE A 341 16.38 -19.91 8.13
N GLU A 342 15.54 -19.95 9.16
CA GLU A 342 14.63 -21.07 9.44
C GLU A 342 13.21 -20.80 8.92
N SER A 343 12.83 -19.54 8.70
CA SER A 343 11.42 -19.12 8.56
C SER A 343 11.13 -18.18 7.39
N PHE A 344 12.14 -17.68 6.68
CA PHE A 344 11.95 -16.91 5.44
C PHE A 344 12.28 -17.78 4.23
N PHE A 345 11.37 -17.89 3.26
CA PHE A 345 11.45 -18.87 2.18
C PHE A 345 11.46 -18.22 0.80
N MET A 346 11.91 -18.96 -0.21
CA MET A 346 11.66 -18.58 -1.60
C MET A 346 10.21 -18.94 -1.95
N TRP A 347 9.29 -18.01 -1.71
CA TRP A 347 7.88 -18.15 -2.08
C TRP A 347 7.70 -17.80 -3.57
N ASP A 348 7.36 -16.55 -3.89
CA ASP A 348 6.92 -16.15 -5.23
C ASP A 348 7.97 -16.33 -6.31
N SER A 349 9.24 -16.06 -5.98
CA SER A 349 10.33 -16.27 -6.92
C SER A 349 10.45 -17.76 -7.29
N PHE A 350 10.29 -18.69 -6.34
CA PHE A 350 10.32 -20.12 -6.63
C PHE A 350 9.16 -20.52 -7.53
N MET A 351 7.96 -19.96 -7.34
CA MET A 351 6.84 -20.17 -8.25
C MET A 351 7.19 -19.72 -9.67
N ALA A 352 7.79 -18.52 -9.82
CA ALA A 352 8.22 -18.02 -11.12
C ALA A 352 9.25 -18.96 -11.78
N GLY A 353 10.21 -19.49 -11.03
CA GLY A 353 11.15 -20.49 -11.50
C GLY A 353 10.48 -21.79 -11.97
N VAL A 354 9.55 -22.33 -11.18
CA VAL A 354 8.76 -23.52 -11.54
C VAL A 354 7.99 -23.28 -12.85
N ALA A 355 7.30 -22.14 -12.96
CA ALA A 355 6.53 -21.79 -14.14
C ALA A 355 7.42 -21.71 -15.41
N VAL A 356 8.54 -21.00 -15.31
CA VAL A 356 9.50 -20.83 -16.40
C VAL A 356 10.08 -22.16 -16.85
N SER A 357 10.47 -23.05 -15.93
CA SER A 357 10.99 -24.37 -16.27
C SER A 357 9.96 -25.24 -17.02
N ILE A 358 8.66 -25.17 -16.66
CA ILE A 358 7.60 -25.86 -17.40
C ILE A 358 7.43 -25.25 -18.79
N MET A 359 7.38 -23.91 -18.87
CA MET A 359 7.14 -23.19 -20.12
C MET A 359 8.26 -23.38 -21.15
N SER A 360 9.52 -23.49 -20.73
CA SER A 360 10.66 -23.78 -21.61
C SER A 360 10.64 -25.20 -22.21
N ARG A 361 9.81 -26.12 -21.69
CA ARG A 361 9.74 -27.52 -22.13
C ARG A 361 8.53 -27.70 -23.05
N SER A 362 8.71 -27.48 -24.35
CA SER A 362 7.62 -27.47 -25.34
C SER A 362 6.90 -28.81 -25.58
N ASP A 363 7.49 -29.94 -25.18
CA ASP A 363 7.05 -31.29 -25.58
C ASP A 363 6.66 -32.23 -24.43
N ASP A 364 6.66 -31.77 -23.18
CA ASP A 364 6.52 -32.67 -22.02
C ASP A 364 5.10 -32.70 -21.44
N SER A 365 4.36 -33.77 -21.73
CA SER A 365 2.96 -33.94 -21.31
C SER A 365 2.77 -34.24 -19.82
N ASN A 366 3.85 -34.45 -19.07
CA ASN A 366 3.78 -34.95 -17.69
C ASN A 366 4.03 -33.88 -16.62
N GLY A 367 4.27 -32.63 -17.01
CA GLY A 367 4.51 -31.54 -16.07
C GLY A 367 5.82 -31.69 -15.29
N GLU A 368 6.85 -32.29 -15.90
CA GLU A 368 8.18 -32.32 -15.31
C GLU A 368 8.74 -30.92 -15.08
N ASN A 369 9.59 -30.79 -14.05
CA ASN A 369 10.16 -29.50 -13.67
C ASN A 369 11.61 -29.67 -13.22
N ASP A 370 12.49 -28.72 -13.52
CA ASP A 370 13.90 -28.78 -13.09
C ASP A 370 14.07 -28.53 -11.59
N PHE A 371 13.20 -27.72 -11.01
CA PHE A 371 13.36 -27.16 -9.67
C PHE A 371 12.43 -27.79 -8.63
N ALA A 372 11.35 -28.42 -9.05
CA ALA A 372 10.34 -28.99 -8.17
C ALA A 372 9.96 -30.43 -8.55
N LYS A 373 9.54 -31.20 -7.54
CA LYS A 373 8.75 -32.42 -7.74
C LYS A 373 7.30 -32.00 -7.95
N MET A 374 6.67 -32.56 -8.97
CA MET A 374 5.33 -32.20 -9.40
C MET A 374 4.41 -33.41 -9.30
N GLU A 375 3.18 -33.18 -8.85
CA GLU A 375 2.15 -34.21 -8.70
C GLU A 375 0.78 -33.65 -9.07
N TYR A 376 -0.05 -34.46 -9.73
CA TYR A 376 -1.44 -34.08 -9.93
C TYR A 376 -2.26 -34.42 -8.69
N MET A 377 -2.88 -33.41 -8.09
CA MET A 377 -3.73 -33.55 -6.91
C MET A 377 -5.14 -33.05 -7.21
N ASN A 378 -6.11 -33.63 -6.52
CA ASN A 378 -7.50 -33.22 -6.58
C ASN A 378 -7.78 -32.29 -5.41
N ILE A 379 -7.93 -30.99 -5.68
CA ILE A 379 -7.99 -29.95 -4.64
C ILE A 379 -9.24 -29.08 -4.78
N THR A 380 -9.57 -28.38 -3.70
CA THR A 380 -10.56 -27.29 -3.69
C THR A 380 -10.13 -26.22 -2.70
N VAL A 381 -10.76 -25.04 -2.75
CA VAL A 381 -10.53 -23.95 -1.79
C VAL A 381 -11.77 -23.82 -0.90
N VAL A 382 -11.58 -23.91 0.41
CA VAL A 382 -12.67 -23.74 1.38
C VAL A 382 -12.97 -22.25 1.52
N THR A 383 -14.18 -21.83 1.15
CA THR A 383 -14.58 -20.41 1.21
C THR A 383 -15.42 -20.07 2.44
N SER A 384 -15.98 -21.08 3.11
CA SER A 384 -16.85 -20.93 4.27
C SER A 384 -16.90 -22.23 5.09
N ASN A 385 -17.29 -22.13 6.35
CA ASN A 385 -17.23 -23.19 7.34
C ASN A 385 -18.61 -23.77 7.64
N LYS A 386 -18.68 -25.07 7.90
CA LYS A 386 -19.92 -25.76 8.29
C LYS A 386 -20.47 -25.25 9.63
N PRO A 387 -21.80 -25.29 9.86
CA PRO A 387 -22.83 -25.85 8.98
C PRO A 387 -23.21 -24.91 7.82
N TYR A 388 -23.44 -25.50 6.64
CA TYR A 388 -23.85 -24.74 5.45
C TYR A 388 -25.35 -24.39 5.51
N GLY A 389 -25.69 -23.22 4.98
CA GLY A 389 -27.06 -22.71 4.85
C GLY A 389 -27.69 -22.18 6.14
N ILE A 390 -26.94 -22.16 7.23
CA ILE A 390 -27.34 -21.47 8.45
C ILE A 390 -26.81 -20.04 8.39
N SER A 391 -27.73 -19.08 8.41
CA SER A 391 -27.38 -17.66 8.45
C SER A 391 -27.11 -17.22 9.88
N ASP A 392 -25.85 -16.94 10.20
CA ASP A 392 -25.40 -16.38 11.48
C ASP A 392 -24.93 -14.91 11.36
N GLY A 393 -25.18 -14.31 10.20
CA GLY A 393 -24.79 -12.93 9.87
C GLY A 393 -23.37 -12.77 9.34
N SER A 394 -22.52 -13.79 9.43
CA SER A 394 -21.09 -13.66 9.13
C SER A 394 -20.76 -13.51 7.65
N ASN A 395 -21.61 -14.03 6.75
CA ASN A 395 -21.37 -14.19 5.31
C ASN A 395 -22.19 -13.21 4.45
N PRO A 396 -21.62 -12.06 4.05
CA PRO A 396 -22.28 -11.01 3.27
C PRO A 396 -22.87 -11.45 1.92
N PHE A 397 -22.46 -12.60 1.37
CA PHE A 397 -23.10 -13.13 0.17
C PHE A 397 -24.56 -13.55 0.40
N PHE A 398 -24.93 -13.87 1.64
CA PHE A 398 -26.25 -14.39 2.01
C PHE A 398 -26.98 -13.50 3.02
N THR A 399 -26.26 -12.95 4.01
CA THR A 399 -26.85 -12.18 5.13
C THR A 399 -27.69 -11.01 4.64
N GLY A 400 -28.94 -10.92 5.13
CA GLY A 400 -29.84 -9.80 4.83
C GLY A 400 -30.37 -9.76 3.39
N ARG A 401 -30.11 -10.80 2.57
CA ARG A 401 -30.46 -10.80 1.14
C ARG A 401 -31.59 -11.76 0.81
N LYS A 402 -32.54 -11.29 -0.02
CA LYS A 402 -33.58 -12.16 -0.62
C LYS A 402 -32.96 -13.16 -1.59
N ILE A 403 -32.16 -12.65 -2.52
CA ILE A 403 -31.37 -13.41 -3.50
C ILE A 403 -29.89 -13.29 -3.12
N PRO A 404 -29.18 -14.41 -2.88
CA PRO A 404 -27.75 -14.34 -2.59
C PRO A 404 -26.95 -13.64 -3.69
N LYS A 405 -25.92 -12.89 -3.29
CA LYS A 405 -25.01 -12.22 -4.23
C LYS A 405 -24.38 -13.26 -5.17
N PHE A 406 -24.21 -12.92 -6.43
CA PHE A 406 -23.73 -13.85 -7.48
C PHE A 406 -24.62 -15.08 -7.71
N HIS A 407 -25.89 -15.05 -7.26
CA HIS A 407 -26.84 -16.16 -7.39
C HIS A 407 -26.37 -17.47 -6.73
N LEU A 408 -25.58 -17.38 -5.66
CA LEU A 408 -25.09 -18.55 -4.93
C LEU A 408 -26.25 -19.34 -4.29
N LYS A 409 -26.05 -20.66 -4.14
CA LYS A 409 -27.05 -21.57 -3.51
C LYS A 409 -27.05 -21.40 -2.00
N LYS A 410 -28.23 -21.18 -1.40
CA LYS A 410 -28.37 -20.95 0.05
C LYS A 410 -27.98 -22.15 0.91
N ASP A 411 -28.05 -23.37 0.39
CA ASP A 411 -27.69 -24.63 1.05
C ASP A 411 -26.41 -25.26 0.46
N GLY A 412 -25.64 -24.49 -0.32
CA GLY A 412 -24.40 -24.94 -0.95
C GLY A 412 -23.17 -24.81 -0.05
N VAL A 413 -22.04 -25.35 -0.50
CA VAL A 413 -20.76 -25.33 0.23
C VAL A 413 -20.18 -23.93 0.51
N LEU A 414 -20.75 -22.89 -0.12
CA LEU A 414 -20.33 -21.49 0.01
C LEU A 414 -21.18 -20.71 1.02
N SER A 415 -22.24 -21.31 1.56
CA SER A 415 -23.23 -20.63 2.43
C SER A 415 -23.02 -20.87 3.92
N GLY A 416 -21.81 -21.26 4.32
CA GLY A 416 -21.42 -21.42 5.71
C GLY A 416 -20.98 -20.12 6.38
N HIS A 417 -20.46 -20.27 7.60
CA HIS A 417 -19.83 -19.20 8.35
C HIS A 417 -18.53 -18.75 7.68
N VAL A 418 -18.30 -17.45 7.58
CA VAL A 418 -17.00 -16.90 7.13
C VAL A 418 -16.39 -16.10 8.26
N GLN A 419 -15.08 -16.21 8.41
CA GLN A 419 -14.39 -15.58 9.52
C GLN A 419 -14.59 -14.05 9.50
N LYS A 420 -14.97 -13.45 10.64
CA LYS A 420 -15.23 -12.00 10.74
C LYS A 420 -14.04 -11.21 11.26
N SER A 421 -13.27 -11.78 12.18
CA SER A 421 -12.15 -11.12 12.83
C SER A 421 -11.04 -12.08 13.25
N LEU A 422 -9.89 -11.54 13.66
CA LEU A 422 -8.75 -12.29 14.20
C LEU A 422 -9.09 -13.17 15.41
N ARG A 423 -10.19 -12.87 16.10
CA ARG A 423 -10.62 -13.57 17.31
C ARG A 423 -12.09 -13.92 17.22
N ASP A 424 -12.54 -14.32 16.03
CA ASP A 424 -13.92 -14.71 15.82
C ASP A 424 -14.29 -15.84 16.80
N PRO A 425 -15.26 -15.64 17.70
CA PRO A 425 -15.66 -16.66 18.68
C PRO A 425 -16.14 -17.94 18.02
N PHE A 426 -16.66 -17.85 16.79
CA PHE A 426 -17.00 -19.06 16.05
C PHE A 426 -15.74 -19.87 15.76
N CYS A 427 -14.62 -19.27 15.38
CA CYS A 427 -13.41 -19.98 14.96
C CYS A 427 -12.60 -20.57 16.13
N ILE A 428 -12.75 -20.00 17.33
CA ILE A 428 -11.98 -20.37 18.52
C ILE A 428 -12.56 -21.64 19.17
N VAL A 429 -11.68 -22.55 19.59
CA VAL A 429 -12.05 -23.77 20.32
C VAL A 429 -11.24 -23.83 21.62
N GLU A 430 -11.90 -24.04 22.77
CA GLU A 430 -11.23 -24.09 24.08
C GLU A 430 -10.06 -25.10 24.08
N ASN A 431 -8.86 -24.60 24.42
CA ASN A 431 -7.61 -25.38 24.53
C ASN A 431 -7.19 -26.14 23.24
N ARG A 432 -7.58 -25.67 22.04
CA ARG A 432 -7.29 -26.35 20.76
C ARG A 432 -6.87 -25.41 19.63
N LYS A 433 -6.38 -26.01 18.54
CA LYS A 433 -6.16 -25.43 17.20
C LYS A 433 -7.48 -24.85 16.66
N GLY A 434 -7.45 -23.65 16.08
CA GLY A 434 -8.62 -22.97 15.51
C GLY A 434 -9.33 -23.84 14.46
N LYS A 435 -10.66 -23.70 14.35
CA LYS A 435 -11.47 -24.55 13.45
C LYS A 435 -11.89 -23.89 12.14
N CYS A 436 -11.64 -22.60 11.95
CA CYS A 436 -11.96 -21.95 10.67
C CYS A 436 -10.96 -22.33 9.59
N GLN A 437 -11.45 -22.39 8.35
CA GLN A 437 -10.75 -22.93 7.20
C GLN A 437 -10.92 -22.03 5.97
N ASP A 438 -11.36 -20.78 6.12
CA ASP A 438 -11.40 -19.79 5.03
C ASP A 438 -10.04 -19.76 4.31
N GLY A 439 -10.00 -19.95 2.99
CA GLY A 439 -8.76 -19.97 2.20
C GLY A 439 -7.96 -21.27 2.30
N TYR A 440 -8.42 -22.28 3.03
CA TYR A 440 -7.74 -23.57 3.08
C TYR A 440 -7.83 -24.27 1.72
N THR A 441 -6.67 -24.56 1.13
CA THR A 441 -6.57 -25.38 -0.07
C THR A 441 -6.55 -26.85 0.32
N MET A 442 -7.69 -27.51 0.20
CA MET A 442 -7.92 -28.85 0.73
C MET A 442 -7.89 -29.89 -0.39
N GLU A 443 -7.11 -30.96 -0.20
CA GLU A 443 -7.22 -32.16 -1.02
C GLU A 443 -8.57 -32.85 -0.77
N THR A 444 -9.29 -33.19 -1.84
CA THR A 444 -10.62 -33.79 -1.74
C THR A 444 -10.95 -34.69 -2.92
N THR A 445 -11.80 -35.68 -2.68
CA THR A 445 -12.34 -36.61 -3.70
C THR A 445 -13.79 -36.31 -4.06
N GLY A 446 -14.37 -35.24 -3.50
CA GLY A 446 -15.75 -34.83 -3.78
C GLY A 446 -15.96 -34.27 -5.18
N THR A 447 -17.21 -33.97 -5.52
CA THR A 447 -17.59 -33.37 -6.81
C THR A 447 -17.00 -31.97 -7.04
N GLU A 448 -16.58 -31.30 -5.96
CA GLU A 448 -15.92 -29.99 -5.97
C GLU A 448 -14.40 -30.09 -6.16
N ALA A 449 -13.87 -31.29 -6.43
CA ALA A 449 -12.44 -31.49 -6.66
C ALA A 449 -12.04 -31.03 -8.07
N VAL A 450 -10.98 -30.22 -8.15
CA VAL A 450 -10.32 -29.86 -9.40
C VAL A 450 -8.96 -30.52 -9.45
N ARG A 451 -8.65 -31.19 -10.56
CA ARG A 451 -7.34 -31.79 -10.78
C ARG A 451 -6.34 -30.69 -11.19
N VAL A 452 -5.36 -30.45 -10.32
CA VAL A 452 -4.36 -29.37 -10.45
C VAL A 452 -2.96 -29.99 -10.39
N LEU A 453 -2.02 -29.44 -11.17
CA LEU A 453 -0.61 -29.82 -11.05
C LEU A 453 0.01 -29.06 -9.87
N VAL A 454 0.51 -29.76 -8.87
CA VAL A 454 0.98 -29.19 -7.60
C VAL A 454 2.46 -29.48 -7.43
N ALA A 455 3.25 -28.44 -7.12
CA ALA A 455 4.62 -28.63 -6.65
C ALA A 455 4.58 -29.16 -5.20
N THR A 456 5.33 -30.23 -4.92
CA THR A 456 5.31 -30.88 -3.59
C THR A 456 6.61 -30.68 -2.82
N GLU A 457 7.73 -30.45 -3.50
CA GLU A 457 9.04 -30.27 -2.89
C GLU A 457 10.01 -29.62 -3.88
N ALA A 458 10.87 -28.72 -3.40
CA ALA A 458 12.00 -28.17 -4.14
C ALA A 458 13.14 -29.20 -4.25
N LYS A 459 13.56 -29.50 -5.48
CA LYS A 459 14.60 -30.46 -5.80
C LYS A 459 15.95 -30.04 -5.22
N PRO A 460 16.74 -31.00 -4.69
CA PRO A 460 18.11 -30.72 -4.29
C PRO A 460 18.92 -30.29 -5.51
N ASN A 461 20.02 -29.58 -5.26
CA ASN A 461 20.98 -29.28 -6.31
C ASN A 461 21.52 -30.60 -6.93
N LYS A 462 21.59 -30.65 -8.26
CA LYS A 462 22.13 -31.80 -8.99
C LYS A 462 23.62 -32.00 -8.70
N ASP A 463 24.36 -30.93 -8.43
CA ASP A 463 25.74 -30.96 -7.98
C ASP A 463 25.81 -31.03 -6.45
N SER A 464 26.14 -32.22 -5.92
CA SER A 464 26.28 -32.45 -4.48
C SER A 464 27.49 -31.75 -3.85
N SER A 465 28.42 -31.23 -4.65
CA SER A 465 29.58 -30.47 -4.17
C SER A 465 29.32 -28.96 -4.06
N SER A 466 28.22 -28.48 -4.65
CA SER A 466 27.85 -27.07 -4.58
C SER A 466 27.48 -26.64 -3.16
N PRO A 467 27.89 -25.44 -2.70
CA PRO A 467 27.47 -24.90 -1.41
C PRO A 467 25.97 -24.57 -1.37
N LEU A 468 25.30 -24.49 -2.53
CA LEU A 468 23.87 -24.23 -2.65
C LEU A 468 23.12 -25.56 -2.70
N ASN A 469 22.26 -25.80 -1.71
CA ASN A 469 21.58 -27.09 -1.52
C ASN A 469 20.37 -27.31 -2.44
N LYS A 470 19.91 -26.29 -3.18
CA LYS A 470 18.73 -26.36 -4.05
C LYS A 470 19.08 -25.93 -5.47
N GLU A 471 18.56 -26.65 -6.45
CA GLU A 471 18.79 -26.36 -7.88
C GLU A 471 18.32 -24.95 -8.23
N TYR A 472 17.17 -24.54 -7.69
CA TYR A 472 16.64 -23.20 -7.93
C TYR A 472 17.54 -22.08 -7.42
N PHE A 473 18.25 -22.27 -6.30
CA PHE A 473 19.18 -21.25 -5.80
C PHE A 473 20.29 -20.95 -6.80
N VAL A 474 20.80 -21.99 -7.48
CA VAL A 474 21.80 -21.83 -8.54
C VAL A 474 21.20 -21.02 -9.69
N SER A 475 20.02 -21.43 -10.18
CA SER A 475 19.34 -20.74 -11.29
C SER A 475 19.05 -19.28 -10.96
N PHE A 476 18.50 -19.00 -9.77
CA PHE A 476 18.14 -17.65 -9.35
C PHE A 476 19.36 -16.73 -9.28
N LEU A 477 20.45 -17.19 -8.63
CA LEU A 477 21.69 -16.42 -8.54
C LEU A 477 22.31 -16.19 -9.92
N GLU A 478 22.32 -17.20 -10.78
CA GLU A 478 22.84 -17.07 -12.13
C GLU A 478 22.02 -16.06 -12.94
N VAL A 479 20.69 -16.21 -12.97
CA VAL A 479 19.79 -15.33 -13.74
C VAL A 479 19.92 -13.87 -13.31
N LEU A 480 19.94 -13.59 -12.00
CA LEU A 480 20.09 -12.22 -11.51
C LEU A 480 21.43 -11.60 -11.89
N ASN A 481 22.51 -12.40 -11.90
CA ASN A 481 23.86 -11.92 -12.18
C ASN A 481 24.27 -11.94 -13.66
N ARG A 482 23.47 -12.52 -14.56
CA ARG A 482 23.76 -12.48 -16.01
C ARG A 482 23.86 -11.03 -16.51
N PRO A 483 24.85 -10.65 -17.33
CA PRO A 483 24.93 -9.29 -17.88
C PRO A 483 23.78 -8.94 -18.85
N GLN A 484 23.17 -9.96 -19.45
CA GLN A 484 22.02 -9.78 -20.34
C GLN A 484 20.81 -9.29 -19.54
N HIS A 485 20.06 -8.35 -20.13
CA HIS A 485 18.86 -7.77 -19.53
C HIS A 485 19.06 -7.12 -18.15
N SER A 486 20.30 -6.82 -17.73
CA SER A 486 20.56 -6.10 -16.49
C SER A 486 19.95 -4.71 -16.46
N GLY A 487 19.77 -4.18 -15.26
CA GLY A 487 19.33 -2.81 -15.01
C GLY A 487 20.11 -1.82 -15.89
N ARG A 488 19.36 -1.05 -16.68
CA ARG A 488 19.94 -0.06 -17.61
C ARG A 488 20.24 1.26 -16.91
N PHE A 489 19.42 1.59 -15.92
CA PHE A 489 19.50 2.83 -15.18
C PHE A 489 19.76 2.50 -13.71
N SER A 490 20.66 3.22 -13.07
CA SER A 490 20.88 3.14 -11.63
C SER A 490 20.91 4.53 -11.05
N PHE A 491 20.60 4.65 -9.75
CA PHE A 491 20.62 5.92 -9.06
C PHE A 491 22.00 6.60 -9.17
N ALA A 492 23.08 5.88 -8.89
CA ALA A 492 24.44 6.39 -9.00
C ALA A 492 24.83 6.86 -10.42
N LYS A 493 24.39 6.16 -11.47
CA LYS A 493 24.63 6.60 -12.87
C LYS A 493 23.72 7.75 -13.27
N GLN A 494 22.49 7.78 -12.79
CA GLN A 494 21.54 8.85 -13.03
C GLN A 494 22.00 10.16 -12.37
N PHE A 495 22.75 10.05 -11.27
CA PHE A 495 23.17 11.16 -10.43
C PHE A 495 24.67 11.06 -10.05
N PRO A 496 25.61 11.31 -10.99
CA PRO A 496 27.04 11.17 -10.72
C PRO A 496 27.57 12.12 -9.65
N ASN A 497 26.92 13.29 -9.48
CA ASN A 497 27.28 14.30 -8.49
C ASN A 497 26.43 14.19 -7.22
N TYR A 498 25.73 13.07 -7.01
CA TYR A 498 24.92 12.84 -5.82
C TYR A 498 25.75 13.00 -4.54
N LYS A 499 25.18 13.76 -3.59
CA LYS A 499 25.71 13.91 -2.24
C LYS A 499 24.55 13.97 -1.26
N GLU A 500 24.72 13.31 -0.11
CA GLU A 500 23.82 13.46 1.02
C GLU A 500 24.07 14.83 1.66
N VAL A 501 23.12 15.74 1.47
CA VAL A 501 23.18 17.11 2.00
C VAL A 501 22.03 17.29 2.96
N TYR A 502 22.33 17.79 4.16
CA TYR A 502 21.33 18.19 5.14
C TYR A 502 21.22 19.72 5.16
N TYR A 503 20.01 20.24 4.96
CA TYR A 503 19.74 21.66 5.05
C TYR A 503 19.16 21.98 6.42
N LYS A 504 19.91 22.78 7.19
CA LYS A 504 19.53 23.22 8.54
C LYS A 504 19.78 24.72 8.68
N PRO A 505 18.82 25.50 9.17
CA PRO A 505 19.03 26.92 9.41
C PRO A 505 19.91 27.14 10.65
N ASP A 506 20.72 28.19 10.65
CA ASP A 506 21.34 28.68 11.88
C ASP A 506 20.36 29.60 12.63
N LEU A 507 19.85 29.09 13.74
CA LEU A 507 18.91 29.80 14.62
C LEU A 507 19.54 30.19 15.97
N SER A 508 20.84 29.96 16.15
CA SER A 508 21.53 30.11 17.45
C SER A 508 21.51 31.54 17.99
N SER A 509 21.49 32.54 17.10
CA SER A 509 21.48 33.97 17.43
C SER A 509 20.07 34.57 17.55
N LYS A 510 19.01 33.80 17.29
CA LYS A 510 17.63 34.28 17.27
C LYS A 510 16.89 33.95 18.56
N MET A 511 16.08 34.90 19.01
CA MET A 511 15.10 34.63 20.06
C MET A 511 13.90 33.91 19.44
N LEU A 512 13.79 32.61 19.73
CA LEU A 512 12.73 31.75 19.20
C LEU A 512 11.38 32.03 19.87
N GLY A 513 10.34 31.98 19.06
CA GLY A 513 8.95 32.24 19.44
C GLY A 513 8.33 31.15 20.33
N LYS A 514 7.01 31.00 20.24
CA LYS A 514 6.31 29.97 21.02
C LYS A 514 6.66 28.56 20.51
N PRO A 515 7.04 27.61 21.39
CA PRO A 515 7.34 26.24 20.97
C PRO A 515 6.06 25.54 20.49
N VAL A 516 6.10 25.01 19.27
CA VAL A 516 4.95 24.33 18.64
C VAL A 516 5.33 22.92 18.23
N VAL A 517 4.40 21.99 18.43
CA VAL A 517 4.42 20.65 17.84
C VAL A 517 3.23 20.54 16.90
N PHE A 518 3.46 20.04 15.69
CA PHE A 518 2.41 19.78 14.72
C PHE A 518 2.15 18.27 14.61
N ASP A 519 0.95 17.83 14.99
CA ASP A 519 0.46 16.47 14.89
C ASP A 519 -0.47 16.36 13.67
N MET A 520 -0.11 15.52 12.70
CA MET A 520 -0.72 15.51 11.37
C MET A 520 -0.95 14.08 10.88
N ASP A 521 -1.99 13.86 10.08
CA ASP A 521 -2.29 12.55 9.46
C ASP A 521 -1.86 12.46 7.98
N MET A 522 -1.10 13.46 7.53
CA MET A 522 -0.47 13.53 6.20
C MET A 522 -1.49 13.62 5.06
N SER A 523 -2.66 14.21 5.32
CA SER A 523 -3.59 14.63 4.30
C SER A 523 -2.99 15.72 3.37
N ALA A 524 -3.66 16.01 2.25
CA ALA A 524 -3.28 17.14 1.40
C ALA A 524 -3.34 18.50 2.14
N GLY A 525 -4.29 18.67 3.07
CA GLY A 525 -4.42 19.90 3.85
C GLY A 525 -3.30 20.05 4.86
N ASP A 526 -2.80 18.94 5.43
CA ASP A 526 -1.65 18.94 6.32
C ASP A 526 -0.35 19.35 5.65
N PHE A 527 -0.10 18.89 4.42
CA PHE A 527 1.07 19.34 3.67
C PHE A 527 1.00 20.87 3.42
N LEU A 528 -0.18 21.43 3.16
CA LEU A 528 -0.39 22.87 2.99
C LEU A 528 -0.25 23.64 4.31
N ALA A 529 -0.78 23.09 5.41
CA ALA A 529 -0.62 23.64 6.75
C ALA A 529 0.86 23.65 7.18
N LEU A 530 1.59 22.57 6.87
CA LEU A 530 3.03 22.47 7.15
C LEU A 530 3.82 23.51 6.36
N PHE A 531 3.54 23.70 5.06
CA PHE A 531 4.15 24.80 4.31
C PHE A 531 3.92 26.13 5.02
N TYR A 532 2.68 26.43 5.41
CA TYR A 532 2.37 27.68 6.12
C TYR A 532 3.18 27.82 7.43
N LEU A 533 3.20 26.80 8.29
CA LEU A 533 3.95 26.81 9.55
C LEU A 533 5.46 27.02 9.35
N LEU A 534 6.06 26.37 8.34
CA LEU A 534 7.49 26.53 8.02
C LEU A 534 7.82 27.91 7.46
N LYS A 535 6.83 28.59 6.87
CA LYS A 535 6.97 29.96 6.38
C LYS A 535 6.86 30.97 7.51
N VAL A 536 6.06 30.73 8.55
CA VAL A 536 5.96 31.64 9.71
C VAL A 536 7.35 31.86 10.31
N PRO A 537 7.76 33.10 10.63
CA PRO A 537 9.08 33.36 11.19
C PRO A 537 9.34 32.57 12.48
N ALA A 538 10.53 31.99 12.62
CA ALA A 538 10.93 31.22 13.79
C ALA A 538 10.88 32.05 15.10
N GLU A 539 11.00 33.37 14.98
CA GLU A 539 10.86 34.34 16.07
C GLU A 539 9.41 34.48 16.59
N ALA A 540 8.42 34.17 15.74
CA ALA A 540 7.01 34.15 16.14
C ALA A 540 6.58 32.74 16.58
N LEU A 541 6.97 31.72 15.81
CA LEU A 541 6.57 30.33 16.03
C LEU A 541 7.77 29.39 15.81
N ASP A 542 8.12 28.64 16.84
CA ASP A 542 9.24 27.70 16.82
C ASP A 542 8.70 26.27 16.68
N LEU A 543 8.61 25.78 15.44
CA LEU A 543 8.17 24.41 15.16
C LEU A 543 9.25 23.42 15.62
N LYS A 544 9.01 22.80 16.79
CA LYS A 544 9.93 21.91 17.49
C LYS A 544 9.95 20.49 16.94
N ALA A 545 8.80 19.99 16.50
CA ALA A 545 8.64 18.64 16.00
C ALA A 545 7.38 18.50 15.16
N ILE A 546 7.40 17.47 14.33
CA ILE A 546 6.20 16.94 13.67
C ILE A 546 5.93 15.55 14.25
N LEU A 547 4.69 15.29 14.63
CA LEU A 547 4.21 13.96 14.98
C LEU A 547 3.27 13.51 13.85
N VAL A 548 3.46 12.28 13.40
CA VAL A 548 2.65 11.69 12.33
C VAL A 548 1.67 10.72 12.98
N THR A 549 0.37 10.91 12.74
CA THR A 549 -0.70 10.04 13.19
C THR A 549 -1.26 9.25 12.00
N PRO A 550 -0.76 8.03 11.73
CA PRO A 550 -1.10 7.28 10.51
C PRO A 550 -2.45 6.53 10.61
N THR A 551 -3.30 6.86 11.59
CA THR A 551 -4.68 6.36 11.70
C THR A 551 -5.68 7.22 10.91
N GLY A 552 -5.19 8.23 10.18
CA GLY A 552 -6.00 9.18 9.41
C GLY A 552 -5.96 8.98 7.90
N TRP A 553 -5.87 10.07 7.14
CA TRP A 553 -6.10 10.10 5.70
C TRP A 553 -5.01 9.45 4.83
N ALA A 554 -3.84 9.20 5.40
CA ALA A 554 -2.71 8.55 4.72
C ALA A 554 -2.01 7.52 5.61
N ASN A 555 -1.32 6.60 4.95
CA ASN A 555 -0.70 5.45 5.58
C ASN A 555 0.66 5.83 6.17
N ALA A 556 1.18 5.03 7.11
CA ALA A 556 2.44 5.31 7.79
C ALA A 556 3.65 5.49 6.84
N ALA A 557 3.68 4.79 5.71
CA ALA A 557 4.75 4.89 4.72
C ALA A 557 4.84 6.27 4.06
N THR A 558 3.79 7.09 4.14
CA THR A 558 3.73 8.45 3.59
C THR A 558 4.62 9.44 4.36
N ILE A 559 5.15 9.05 5.53
CA ILE A 559 6.13 9.84 6.31
C ILE A 559 7.35 10.26 5.47
N ASP A 560 7.69 9.43 4.48
CA ASP A 560 8.76 9.68 3.54
C ASP A 560 8.56 10.97 2.72
N ALA A 561 7.32 11.37 2.46
CA ALA A 561 7.01 12.63 1.79
C ALA A 561 7.10 13.85 2.73
N VAL A 562 6.89 13.64 4.04
CA VAL A 562 7.15 14.68 5.06
C VAL A 562 8.64 15.02 5.10
N TYR A 563 9.52 14.02 5.02
CA TYR A 563 10.96 14.24 4.93
C TYR A 563 11.37 15.01 3.67
N ASP A 564 10.78 14.69 2.53
CA ASP A 564 11.06 15.38 1.27
C ASP A 564 10.59 16.85 1.29
N LEU A 565 9.44 17.14 1.93
CA LEU A 565 8.98 18.52 2.12
C LEU A 565 9.90 19.29 3.08
N LEU A 566 10.30 18.71 4.21
CA LEU A 566 11.25 19.34 5.13
C LEU A 566 12.58 19.64 4.43
N HIS A 567 13.06 18.71 3.60
CA HIS A 567 14.25 18.90 2.80
C HIS A 567 14.09 20.03 1.77
N MET A 568 12.94 20.10 1.08
CA MET A 568 12.58 21.22 0.19
C MET A 568 12.67 22.56 0.93
N MET A 569 12.10 22.65 2.12
CA MET A 569 12.04 23.87 2.93
C MET A 569 13.32 24.17 3.71
N GLY A 570 14.34 23.31 3.61
CA GLY A 570 15.62 23.49 4.29
C GLY A 570 15.55 23.31 5.80
N ARG A 571 14.65 22.43 6.26
CA ARG A 571 14.32 22.19 7.67
C ARG A 571 14.55 20.73 8.08
N ASP A 572 15.64 20.14 7.62
CA ASP A 572 16.04 18.77 8.00
C ASP A 572 16.36 18.65 9.51
N ASP A 573 16.46 19.79 10.23
CA ASP A 573 16.61 19.88 11.69
C ASP A 573 15.36 19.45 12.48
N ILE A 574 14.17 19.53 11.89
CA ILE A 574 12.92 19.24 12.60
C ILE A 574 12.77 17.72 12.79
N PRO A 575 12.72 17.21 14.03
CA PRO A 575 12.44 15.80 14.27
C PRO A 575 11.01 15.44 13.85
N VAL A 576 10.85 14.25 13.27
CA VAL A 576 9.54 13.70 12.89
C VAL A 576 9.36 12.37 13.59
N GLY A 577 8.33 12.24 14.41
CA GLY A 577 8.02 11.03 15.16
C GLY A 577 6.82 10.30 14.55
N LEU A 578 6.92 8.99 14.37
CA LEU A 578 5.84 8.15 13.86
C LEU A 578 4.96 7.67 15.03
N GLY A 579 3.68 7.99 14.99
CA GLY A 579 2.66 7.51 15.92
C GLY A 579 2.23 6.08 15.60
N ASP A 580 1.33 5.55 16.42
CA ASP A 580 0.85 4.17 16.25
C ASP A 580 -0.08 4.05 15.04
N VAL A 581 -0.05 2.88 14.41
CA VAL A 581 -0.83 2.55 13.20
C VAL A 581 -2.27 2.11 13.48
N PHE A 582 -2.67 2.06 14.76
CA PHE A 582 -4.02 1.69 15.18
C PHE A 582 -4.59 2.74 16.14
N ALA A 583 -5.89 2.99 16.02
CA ALA A 583 -6.62 3.79 16.99
C ALA A 583 -6.57 3.12 18.39
N LEU A 584 -6.87 3.88 19.44
CA LEU A 584 -6.86 3.34 20.80
C LEU A 584 -7.79 2.13 20.93
N ASN A 585 -7.29 1.07 21.57
CA ASN A 585 -7.96 -0.21 21.77
C ASN A 585 -8.35 -0.98 20.49
N GLN A 586 -7.72 -0.70 19.33
CA GLN A 586 -7.90 -1.52 18.12
C GLN A 586 -6.80 -2.55 17.88
N THR A 587 -5.70 -2.52 18.63
CA THR A 587 -4.65 -3.55 18.56
C THR A 587 -5.17 -4.89 19.06
N ASP A 588 -4.79 -5.99 18.40
CA ASP A 588 -5.10 -7.33 18.88
C ASP A 588 -4.40 -7.64 20.21
N ILE A 589 -5.06 -8.45 21.05
CA ILE A 589 -4.61 -8.78 22.40
C ILE A 589 -3.40 -9.74 22.37
N ILE A 590 -3.26 -10.57 21.32
CA ILE A 590 -2.17 -11.54 21.18
C ILE A 590 -0.97 -10.93 20.45
N SER A 591 -1.20 -10.14 19.40
CA SER A 591 -0.16 -9.50 18.61
C SER A 591 -0.49 -8.05 18.31
N SER A 592 0.29 -7.12 18.88
CA SER A 592 0.14 -5.68 18.63
C SER A 592 0.48 -5.24 17.20
N ALA A 593 1.01 -6.14 16.38
CA ALA A 593 1.34 -5.86 14.97
C ALA A 593 0.08 -5.82 14.07
N VAL A 594 -1.02 -6.42 14.54
CA VAL A 594 -2.31 -6.49 13.85
C VAL A 594 -3.43 -5.91 14.72
N GLY A 595 -4.59 -5.65 14.12
CA GLY A 595 -5.70 -5.01 14.81
C GLY A 595 -6.95 -4.87 13.94
N ASP A 596 -8.01 -4.38 14.57
CA ASP A 596 -9.28 -4.06 13.94
C ASP A 596 -9.15 -2.78 13.07
N CYS A 597 -10.00 -2.66 12.05
CA CYS A 597 -10.11 -1.51 11.15
C CYS A 597 -11.51 -0.85 11.18
N MET A 598 -12.26 -1.04 12.26
CA MET A 598 -13.62 -0.54 12.46
C MET A 598 -13.83 0.93 12.07
N TYR A 599 -12.84 1.79 12.31
CA TYR A 599 -12.94 3.21 11.98
C TYR A 599 -12.26 3.55 10.64
N ILE A 600 -11.04 3.06 10.39
CA ILE A 600 -10.30 3.33 9.15
C ILE A 600 -11.01 2.79 7.90
N LYS A 601 -11.92 1.81 8.02
CA LYS A 601 -12.79 1.33 6.92
C LYS A 601 -13.60 2.43 6.24
N ALA A 602 -13.82 3.55 6.94
CA ALA A 602 -14.51 4.71 6.41
C ALA A 602 -13.68 5.46 5.37
N ILE A 603 -12.36 5.26 5.30
CA ILE A 603 -11.51 5.85 4.27
C ILE A 603 -11.55 4.97 3.02
N PRO A 604 -11.83 5.54 1.83
CA PRO A 604 -11.75 4.79 0.59
C PRO A 604 -10.32 4.26 0.34
N ASN A 605 -10.17 2.99 -0.02
CA ASN A 605 -8.85 2.44 -0.41
C ASN A 605 -8.41 2.95 -1.80
N GLY A 606 -9.38 3.22 -2.69
CA GLY A 606 -9.15 3.76 -4.02
C GLY A 606 -9.25 5.28 -4.09
N SER A 607 -9.73 5.76 -5.23
CA SER A 607 -9.82 7.17 -5.60
C SER A 607 -10.56 8.02 -4.56
N GLY A 608 -9.97 9.17 -4.23
CA GLY A 608 -10.44 10.07 -3.18
C GLY A 608 -9.99 9.69 -1.77
N GLY A 609 -9.31 8.55 -1.59
CA GLY A 609 -8.75 8.13 -0.30
C GLY A 609 -7.28 7.73 -0.40
N LEU A 610 -6.91 6.56 0.15
CA LEU A 610 -5.52 6.22 0.47
C LEU A 610 -4.55 6.29 -0.72
N ILE A 611 -4.90 5.72 -1.88
CA ILE A 611 -4.03 5.78 -3.08
C ILE A 611 -3.67 7.22 -3.48
N ASP A 612 -4.61 8.15 -3.32
CA ASP A 612 -4.40 9.55 -3.65
C ASP A 612 -3.61 10.24 -2.55
N SER A 613 -4.01 10.10 -1.28
CA SER A 613 -3.32 10.72 -0.15
C SER A 613 -1.85 10.29 -0.05
N ASP A 614 -1.58 8.99 -0.17
CA ASP A 614 -0.24 8.40 -0.08
C ASP A 614 0.74 8.92 -1.14
N THR A 615 0.20 9.41 -2.24
CA THR A 615 0.98 9.98 -3.35
C THR A 615 0.90 11.50 -3.41
N ILE A 616 0.24 12.15 -2.44
CA ILE A 616 -0.14 13.57 -2.48
C ILE A 616 -0.80 13.90 -3.82
N TYR A 617 -1.80 13.10 -4.18
CA TYR A 617 -2.52 13.15 -5.44
C TYR A 617 -1.59 13.08 -6.66
N GLY A 618 -0.51 12.28 -6.58
CA GLY A 618 0.51 12.13 -7.61
C GLY A 618 1.62 13.20 -7.63
N LEU A 619 1.73 14.05 -6.60
CA LEU A 619 2.75 15.09 -6.48
C LEU A 619 3.91 14.72 -5.55
N ALA A 620 3.83 13.63 -4.78
CA ALA A 620 4.92 13.20 -3.89
C ALA A 620 6.26 13.02 -4.64
N ARG A 621 6.21 12.60 -5.90
CA ARG A 621 7.39 12.43 -6.77
C ARG A 621 8.00 13.74 -7.31
N ASP A 622 7.31 14.87 -7.11
CA ASP A 622 7.77 16.19 -7.52
C ASP A 622 8.58 16.88 -6.41
N LEU A 623 8.45 16.43 -5.15
CA LEU A 623 9.26 16.86 -4.02
C LEU A 623 10.72 16.35 -4.15
N PRO A 624 11.73 17.14 -3.74
CA PRO A 624 13.12 16.70 -3.74
C PRO A 624 13.34 15.54 -2.77
N ARG A 625 14.25 14.63 -3.11
CA ARG A 625 14.61 13.49 -2.26
C ARG A 625 15.55 13.94 -1.14
N GLY A 626 15.09 13.89 0.10
CA GLY A 626 15.93 14.13 1.28
C GLY A 626 16.85 12.94 1.60
N PRO A 627 17.92 13.17 2.38
CA PRO A 627 18.74 12.07 2.91
C PRO A 627 18.02 11.29 4.03
N ARG A 628 16.97 11.86 4.61
CA ARG A 628 16.10 11.22 5.62
C ARG A 628 15.03 10.40 4.92
N ARG A 629 14.69 9.26 5.54
CA ARG A 629 13.69 8.32 5.08
C ARG A 629 13.22 7.47 6.25
N TYR A 630 12.09 6.81 6.10
CA TYR A 630 11.74 5.71 6.97
C TYR A 630 12.88 4.68 6.97
N THR A 631 13.30 4.26 8.16
CA THR A 631 14.22 3.15 8.35
C THR A 631 13.72 2.39 9.57
N PRO A 632 13.44 1.08 9.46
CA PRO A 632 12.96 0.29 10.58
C PRO A 632 13.92 0.38 11.77
N GLY A 633 13.37 0.29 12.98
CA GLY A 633 14.10 0.44 14.23
C GLY A 633 15.08 -0.71 14.47
N ASN A 634 16.26 -0.65 13.85
CA ASN A 634 17.33 -1.62 13.96
C ASN A 634 18.53 -1.03 14.72
N PHE A 635 18.30 -0.72 16.00
CA PHE A 635 19.37 -0.37 16.94
C PHE A 635 19.19 -1.12 18.27
N ILE A 636 20.17 -1.93 18.63
CA ILE A 636 20.16 -2.79 19.83
C ILE A 636 19.93 -1.95 21.11
N GLY A 637 20.51 -0.74 21.16
CA GLY A 637 20.33 0.17 22.30
C GLY A 637 18.89 0.64 22.53
N TYR A 638 17.98 0.42 21.59
CA TYR A 638 16.54 0.68 21.68
C TYR A 638 15.70 -0.59 21.52
N GLY A 639 16.28 -1.76 21.82
CA GLY A 639 15.55 -3.04 21.87
C GLY A 639 15.48 -3.81 20.55
N ALA A 640 16.17 -3.35 19.50
CA ALA A 640 16.20 -4.08 18.23
C ALA A 640 17.05 -5.35 18.31
N PRO A 641 16.77 -6.36 17.46
CA PRO A 641 17.56 -7.58 17.39
C PRO A 641 19.04 -7.35 17.04
N ARG A 642 19.29 -6.45 16.08
CA ARG A 642 20.61 -6.15 15.51
C ARG A 642 20.70 -4.68 15.13
N ASN A 643 21.93 -4.20 14.92
CA ASN A 643 22.17 -2.88 14.37
C ASN A 643 22.18 -2.95 12.84
N THR A 644 21.52 -2.01 12.18
CA THR A 644 21.76 -1.72 10.74
C THR A 644 23.09 -1.00 10.54
N ASP A 645 23.49 -0.82 9.28
CA ASP A 645 24.69 -0.05 8.92
C ASP A 645 24.61 1.43 9.36
N ARG A 646 23.40 1.98 9.48
CA ARG A 646 23.14 3.38 9.86
C ARG A 646 22.04 3.48 10.93
N PRO A 647 22.29 3.06 12.17
CA PRO A 647 21.26 3.08 13.21
C PRO A 647 20.83 4.50 13.62
N GLU A 648 21.65 5.51 13.34
CA GLU A 648 21.39 6.92 13.64
C GLU A 648 20.23 7.52 12.84
N ILE A 649 19.85 6.90 11.72
CA ILE A 649 18.72 7.34 10.89
C ILE A 649 17.43 6.53 11.15
N ARG A 650 17.39 5.72 12.21
CA ARG A 650 16.18 4.96 12.57
C ARG A 650 14.96 5.86 12.69
N GLN A 651 13.79 5.33 12.33
CA GLN A 651 12.53 6.01 12.60
C GLN A 651 12.29 6.08 14.10
N LEU A 652 12.12 7.31 14.62
CA LEU A 652 11.74 7.55 16.01
C LEU A 652 10.22 7.51 16.14
N SER A 653 9.72 6.96 17.25
CA SER A 653 8.29 7.04 17.57
C SER A 653 7.89 8.45 18.01
N ALA A 654 6.61 8.78 17.89
CA ALA A 654 6.06 10.05 18.33
C ALA A 654 6.30 10.30 19.83
N LEU A 655 6.18 9.26 20.68
CA LEU A 655 6.44 9.36 22.12
C LEU A 655 7.93 9.57 22.45
N GLU A 656 8.85 8.98 21.69
CA GLU A 656 10.29 9.23 21.86
C GLU A 656 10.66 10.67 21.49
N ILE A 657 10.09 11.19 20.39
CA ILE A 657 10.25 12.59 20.01
C ILE A 657 9.68 13.50 21.09
N TRP A 658 8.46 13.24 21.55
CA TRP A 658 7.81 13.99 22.63
C TRP A 658 8.71 14.08 23.88
N LYS A 659 9.21 12.94 24.36
CA LYS A 659 10.13 12.89 25.51
C LYS A 659 11.45 13.64 25.27
N THR A 660 11.94 13.64 24.03
CA THR A 660 13.18 14.33 23.66
C THR A 660 12.99 15.84 23.63
N ILE A 661 11.88 16.32 23.06
CA ILE A 661 11.61 17.76 22.97
C ILE A 661 11.27 18.37 24.33
N THR A 662 10.53 17.66 25.20
CA THR A 662 10.17 18.17 26.53
C THR A 662 11.41 18.31 27.42
N LYS A 663 12.37 17.37 27.32
CA LYS A 663 13.67 17.47 28.00
C LYS A 663 14.56 18.61 27.50
N LYS A 664 14.48 18.95 26.21
CA LYS A 664 15.29 20.02 25.59
C LYS A 664 14.67 21.41 25.69
N THR A 665 13.38 21.50 25.95
CA THR A 665 12.66 22.76 26.07
C THR A 665 12.92 23.37 27.45
N ASP A 666 13.10 24.70 27.53
CA ASP A 666 13.23 25.40 28.81
C ASP A 666 12.02 25.05 29.68
N PRO A 667 12.20 24.54 30.92
CA PRO A 667 11.08 24.17 31.80
C PRO A 667 10.08 25.31 32.07
N ARG A 668 10.47 26.58 31.82
CA ARG A 668 9.59 27.75 31.93
C ARG A 668 8.73 27.98 30.69
N LYS A 669 9.07 27.37 29.55
CA LYS A 669 8.31 27.43 28.30
C LYS A 669 7.50 26.15 28.13
N LYS A 670 6.19 26.29 27.94
CA LYS A 670 5.28 25.18 27.62
C LYS A 670 5.10 25.04 26.11
N ILE A 671 4.77 23.84 25.67
CA ILE A 671 4.60 23.48 24.25
C ILE A 671 3.14 23.68 23.85
N THR A 672 2.88 24.33 22.72
CA THR A 672 1.57 24.33 22.07
C THR A 672 1.49 23.23 21.04
N ILE A 673 0.38 22.49 21.00
CA ILE A 673 0.18 21.41 20.02
C ILE A 673 -0.90 21.85 19.04
N LEU A 674 -0.65 21.71 17.74
CA LEU A 674 -1.69 21.74 16.71
C LEU A 674 -1.89 20.32 16.23
N THR A 675 -3.14 19.86 16.19
CA THR A 675 -3.50 18.54 15.67
C THR A 675 -4.53 18.67 14.56
N ASN A 676 -4.19 18.14 13.39
CA ASN A 676 -5.02 18.16 12.19
C ASN A 676 -5.56 16.78 11.79
N GLY A 677 -5.21 15.73 12.54
CA GLY A 677 -5.64 14.36 12.30
C GLY A 677 -6.43 13.77 13.47
N PRO A 678 -6.64 12.45 13.47
CA PRO A 678 -7.18 11.74 14.63
C PRO A 678 -6.33 11.97 15.88
N LEU A 679 -6.97 11.98 17.04
CA LEU A 679 -6.33 12.40 18.29
C LEU A 679 -5.48 11.30 18.96
N THR A 680 -5.19 10.21 18.26
CA THR A 680 -4.53 9.00 18.77
C THR A 680 -3.19 9.31 19.43
N THR A 681 -2.30 10.04 18.74
CA THR A 681 -0.97 10.36 19.24
C THR A 681 -1.03 11.29 20.46
N LEU A 682 -1.85 12.33 20.39
CA LEU A 682 -2.06 13.24 21.53
C LEU A 682 -2.62 12.53 22.75
N ALA A 683 -3.59 11.63 22.58
CA ALA A 683 -4.15 10.86 23.68
C ALA A 683 -3.08 9.97 24.33
N LYS A 684 -2.21 9.31 23.55
CA LYS A 684 -1.09 8.54 24.12
C LYS A 684 -0.10 9.41 24.89
N ILE A 685 0.19 10.62 24.39
CA ILE A 685 1.02 11.58 25.12
C ILE A 685 0.38 11.89 26.48
N ILE A 686 -0.91 12.27 26.49
CA ILE A 686 -1.66 12.57 27.72
C ILE A 686 -1.64 11.39 28.70
N LEU A 687 -1.87 10.18 28.21
CA LEU A 687 -1.89 8.97 29.03
C LEU A 687 -0.50 8.56 29.55
N SER A 688 0.58 9.01 28.89
CA SER A 688 1.96 8.69 29.28
C SER A 688 2.56 9.65 30.30
N GLU A 689 1.94 10.82 30.52
CA GLU A 689 2.45 11.89 31.38
C GLU A 689 1.64 12.00 32.68
N THR A 690 2.30 12.27 33.80
CA THR A 690 1.64 12.41 35.12
C THR A 690 0.87 13.72 35.25
N ASP A 691 1.42 14.82 34.72
CA ASP A 691 0.73 16.11 34.58
C ASP A 691 1.03 16.75 33.22
N PRO A 692 0.28 16.37 32.17
CA PRO A 692 0.43 16.93 30.82
C PRO A 692 0.33 18.47 30.78
N SER A 693 -0.43 19.08 31.70
CA SER A 693 -0.67 20.54 31.76
C SER A 693 0.55 21.32 32.21
N SER A 694 1.52 20.65 32.84
CA SER A 694 2.82 21.24 33.17
C SER A 694 3.70 21.43 31.94
N LEU A 695 3.54 20.59 30.92
CA LEU A 695 4.34 20.56 29.69
C LEU A 695 3.64 21.25 28.51
N ILE A 696 2.31 21.15 28.45
CA ILE A 696 1.48 21.63 27.33
C ILE A 696 0.80 22.95 27.72
N GLN A 697 1.02 23.98 26.93
CA GLN A 697 0.40 25.30 27.09
C GLN A 697 -1.07 25.28 26.66
N GLY A 698 -1.35 24.62 25.54
CA GLY A 698 -2.66 24.52 24.94
C GLY A 698 -2.63 23.68 23.66
N VAL A 699 -3.80 23.22 23.24
CA VAL A 699 -3.99 22.36 22.08
C VAL A 699 -4.98 23.01 21.12
N TYR A 700 -4.59 23.14 19.86
CA TYR A 700 -5.45 23.53 18.76
C TYR A 700 -5.86 22.25 18.02
N ILE A 701 -7.16 21.96 18.01
CA ILE A 701 -7.72 20.76 17.38
C ILE A 701 -8.50 21.18 16.14
N VAL A 702 -8.06 20.72 14.98
CA VAL A 702 -8.82 20.88 13.73
C VAL A 702 -9.63 19.62 13.48
N GLY A 703 -10.94 19.77 13.54
CA GLY A 703 -11.87 18.66 13.45
C GLY A 703 -13.03 18.85 14.39
N GLY A 704 -13.91 17.86 14.41
CA GLY A 704 -15.11 17.89 15.25
C GLY A 704 -16.26 18.68 14.66
N TYR A 705 -17.47 18.25 14.99
CA TYR A 705 -18.71 18.88 14.58
C TYR A 705 -19.63 19.02 15.80
N ILE A 706 -19.97 20.27 16.14
CA ILE A 706 -20.92 20.59 17.20
C ILE A 706 -22.24 20.92 16.51
N SER A 707 -23.26 20.11 16.73
CA SER A 707 -24.60 20.35 16.18
C SER A 707 -25.29 21.51 16.90
N TYR A 708 -25.89 22.43 16.13
CA TYR A 708 -26.71 23.54 16.62
C TYR A 708 -28.19 23.43 16.20
N GLY A 709 -28.60 22.33 15.52
CA GLY A 709 -29.96 22.11 15.05
C GLY A 709 -30.12 20.81 14.23
N ASP A 710 -31.36 20.50 13.82
CA ASP A 710 -31.72 19.20 13.21
C ASP A 710 -31.31 19.03 11.73
N GLU A 711 -30.95 20.10 11.02
CA GLU A 711 -30.67 20.06 9.56
C GLU A 711 -29.18 19.88 9.20
N GLU A 712 -28.25 20.19 10.10
CA GLU A 712 -26.82 20.16 9.82
C GLU A 712 -26.18 18.81 10.21
N ARG A 713 -25.25 18.32 9.39
CA ARG A 713 -24.60 16.99 9.53
C ARG A 713 -23.08 17.09 9.54
N GLY A 714 -22.46 16.09 10.17
CA GLY A 714 -21.01 15.86 10.10
C GLY A 714 -20.54 15.54 8.67
N ASN A 715 -19.22 15.41 8.48
CA ASN A 715 -18.62 15.20 7.15
C ASN A 715 -18.37 13.73 6.79
N LEU A 716 -18.74 12.76 7.63
CA LEU A 716 -18.53 11.31 7.43
C LEU A 716 -19.38 10.72 6.28
N PHE A 717 -19.01 11.03 5.04
CA PHE A 717 -19.81 10.72 3.84
C PHE A 717 -19.83 9.24 3.45
N THR A 718 -18.88 8.44 3.94
CA THR A 718 -18.75 7.02 3.62
C THR A 718 -19.54 6.12 4.54
N LEU A 719 -20.04 6.65 5.67
CA LEU A 719 -20.83 5.90 6.64
C LEU A 719 -22.14 6.65 6.97
N PRO A 720 -23.16 6.57 6.10
CA PRO A 720 -24.40 7.35 6.26
C PRO A 720 -25.17 7.08 7.56
N SER A 721 -24.91 5.96 8.23
CA SER A 721 -25.50 5.64 9.54
C SER A 721 -25.00 6.55 10.66
N ASN A 722 -23.89 7.28 10.45
CA ASN A 722 -23.38 8.28 11.38
C ASN A 722 -23.39 9.66 10.72
N GLY A 723 -24.47 10.40 10.95
CA GLY A 723 -24.65 11.76 10.42
C GLY A 723 -24.09 12.87 11.31
N TYR A 724 -23.43 12.52 12.42
CA TYR A 724 -23.09 13.49 13.48
C TYR A 724 -21.60 13.65 13.74
N ALA A 725 -20.78 12.71 13.26
CA ALA A 725 -19.34 12.76 13.49
C ALA A 725 -18.61 13.50 12.37
N GLU A 726 -17.49 14.11 12.76
CA GLU A 726 -16.47 14.56 11.85
C GLU A 726 -15.36 13.48 11.78
N PHE A 727 -14.72 13.29 10.62
CA PHE A 727 -13.77 12.22 10.38
C PHE A 727 -12.67 12.08 11.45
N ASN A 728 -11.98 13.15 11.84
CA ASN A 728 -10.90 13.05 12.85
C ASN A 728 -11.41 12.53 14.20
N MET A 729 -12.64 12.90 14.57
CA MET A 729 -13.28 12.39 15.78
C MET A 729 -13.78 10.95 15.63
N PHE A 730 -14.22 10.56 14.42
CA PHE A 730 -14.69 9.21 14.14
C PHE A 730 -13.55 8.18 14.00
N LEU A 731 -12.39 8.61 13.50
CA LEU A 731 -11.25 7.72 13.23
C LEU A 731 -10.59 7.20 14.51
N ASP A 732 -10.67 7.97 15.60
CA ASP A 732 -10.33 7.50 16.95
C ASP A 732 -11.21 8.20 18.02
N PRO A 733 -12.46 7.73 18.21
CA PRO A 733 -13.41 8.38 19.11
C PRO A 733 -12.99 8.24 20.57
N LEU A 734 -12.28 7.17 20.92
CA LEU A 734 -11.77 6.94 22.26
C LEU A 734 -10.62 7.91 22.59
N ALA A 735 -9.71 8.15 21.64
CA ALA A 735 -8.69 9.18 21.80
C ALA A 735 -9.31 10.56 21.90
N ALA A 736 -10.29 10.88 21.05
CA ALA A 736 -11.01 12.15 21.13
C ALA A 736 -11.68 12.33 22.49
N ASN A 737 -12.42 11.33 22.99
CA ASN A 737 -13.01 11.35 24.32
C ASN A 737 -11.95 11.57 25.43
N THR A 738 -10.80 10.90 25.32
CA THR A 738 -9.68 11.03 26.27
C THR A 738 -9.12 12.46 26.30
N VAL A 739 -8.86 13.05 25.13
CA VAL A 739 -8.34 14.42 25.01
C VAL A 739 -9.34 15.44 25.57
N PHE A 740 -10.62 15.31 25.22
CA PHE A 740 -11.66 16.24 25.70
C PHE A 740 -12.02 16.06 27.18
N ARG A 741 -11.57 14.99 27.85
CA ARG A 741 -11.66 14.84 29.31
C ARG A 741 -10.41 15.29 30.06
N SER A 742 -9.32 15.61 29.35
CA SER A 742 -8.06 16.05 29.97
C SER A 742 -8.18 17.42 30.63
N LYS A 743 -7.15 17.85 31.38
CA LYS A 743 -7.07 19.20 31.96
C LYS A 743 -6.46 20.25 31.01
N LEU A 744 -6.11 19.87 29.78
CA LEU A 744 -5.44 20.77 28.82
C LEU A 744 -6.35 21.91 28.37
N ASP A 745 -5.77 23.09 28.09
CA ASP A 745 -6.49 24.19 27.45
C ASP A 745 -6.71 23.85 25.97
N ILE A 746 -7.97 23.68 25.54
CA ILE A 746 -8.33 23.25 24.18
C ILE A 746 -8.98 24.41 23.43
N THR A 747 -8.48 24.63 22.21
CA THR A 747 -9.10 25.46 21.18
C THR A 747 -9.52 24.56 20.02
N LEU A 748 -10.82 24.51 19.76
CA LEU A 748 -11.41 23.72 18.68
C LEU A 748 -11.64 24.61 17.46
N VAL A 749 -11.20 24.13 16.31
CA VAL A 749 -11.51 24.67 14.97
C VAL A 749 -12.52 23.72 14.33
N PRO A 750 -13.83 23.88 14.58
CA PRO A 750 -14.84 22.90 14.19
C PRO A 750 -15.15 22.92 12.68
N LEU A 751 -15.78 21.85 12.20
CA LEU A 751 -16.17 21.67 10.80
C LEU A 751 -16.94 22.87 10.21
N GLY A 752 -17.82 23.52 11.00
CA GLY A 752 -18.62 24.64 10.52
C GLY A 752 -17.76 25.83 10.03
N ILE A 753 -16.72 26.21 10.77
CA ILE A 753 -15.81 27.30 10.34
C ILE A 753 -14.87 26.83 9.22
N GLN A 754 -14.44 25.57 9.26
CA GLN A 754 -13.65 24.95 8.19
C GLN A 754 -14.38 25.01 6.84
N GLN A 755 -15.68 24.71 6.81
CA GLN A 755 -16.50 24.78 5.60
C GLN A 755 -16.65 26.21 5.06
N LYS A 756 -16.71 27.23 5.93
CA LYS A 756 -16.77 28.65 5.49
C LYS A 756 -15.51 29.08 4.74
N VAL A 757 -14.34 28.54 5.07
CA VAL A 757 -13.06 28.87 4.42
C VAL A 757 -12.72 27.97 3.23
N ALA A 758 -13.42 26.85 3.06
CA ALA A 758 -13.18 25.84 2.02
C ALA A 758 -13.61 26.27 0.61
N SER A 759 -12.93 27.28 0.04
CA SER A 759 -13.19 27.80 -1.31
C SER A 759 -11.96 27.73 -2.21
N PHE A 760 -11.90 26.71 -3.08
CA PHE A 760 -10.83 26.59 -4.08
C PHE A 760 -10.68 27.83 -4.96
N PRO A 761 -11.75 28.44 -5.53
CA PRO A 761 -11.58 29.63 -6.38
C PRO A 761 -10.93 30.81 -5.64
N ARG A 762 -11.32 31.06 -4.38
CA ARG A 762 -10.80 32.21 -3.61
C ARG A 762 -9.33 32.03 -3.24
N ILE A 763 -8.96 30.85 -2.71
CA ILE A 763 -7.56 30.58 -2.33
C ILE A 763 -6.64 30.55 -3.56
N LEU A 764 -7.09 29.95 -4.67
CA LEU A 764 -6.31 29.92 -5.92
C LEU A 764 -6.17 31.32 -6.54
N GLU A 765 -7.23 32.12 -6.57
CA GLU A 765 -7.16 33.51 -7.06
C GLU A 765 -6.09 34.30 -6.32
N LYS A 766 -6.01 34.14 -5.00
CA LYS A 766 -4.98 34.78 -4.18
C LYS A 766 -3.59 34.26 -4.51
N LEU A 767 -3.39 32.95 -4.47
CA LEU A 767 -2.10 32.33 -4.80
C LEU A 767 -1.60 32.72 -6.20
N TYR A 768 -2.49 32.85 -7.20
CA TYR A 768 -2.09 33.25 -8.56
C TYR A 768 -1.60 34.70 -8.67
N ARG A 769 -2.00 35.57 -7.74
CA ARG A 769 -1.56 36.97 -7.67
C ARG A 769 -0.34 37.17 -6.77
N THR A 770 -0.02 36.18 -5.94
CA THR A 770 1.14 36.16 -5.07
C THR A 770 2.43 35.90 -5.85
N ARG A 771 3.57 36.35 -5.30
CA ARG A 771 4.90 36.01 -5.82
C ARG A 771 5.09 34.49 -5.94
N ARG A 772 5.77 34.07 -7.01
CA ARG A 772 5.98 32.65 -7.32
C ARG A 772 7.19 32.09 -6.57
N THR A 773 6.99 31.68 -5.33
CA THR A 773 7.93 30.81 -4.61
C THR A 773 7.68 29.33 -4.96
N PRO A 774 8.64 28.42 -4.76
CA PRO A 774 8.44 26.99 -5.03
C PRO A 774 7.24 26.39 -4.29
N GLU A 775 7.07 26.73 -3.02
CA GLU A 775 5.95 26.30 -2.18
C GLU A 775 4.60 26.86 -2.66
N VAL A 776 4.54 28.09 -3.19
CA VAL A 776 3.33 28.61 -3.86
C VAL A 776 3.01 27.78 -5.10
N LEU A 777 4.02 27.44 -5.92
CA LEU A 777 3.80 26.64 -7.13
C LEU A 777 3.29 25.23 -6.79
N PHE A 778 3.86 24.60 -5.76
CA PHE A 778 3.38 23.30 -5.28
C PHE A 778 1.93 23.40 -4.77
N ALA A 779 1.63 24.40 -3.93
CA ALA A 779 0.28 24.62 -3.40
C ALA A 779 -0.74 24.87 -4.53
N GLN A 780 -0.39 25.69 -5.53
CA GLN A 780 -1.22 25.94 -6.71
C GLN A 780 -1.50 24.65 -7.48
N GLN A 781 -0.49 23.81 -7.71
CA GLN A 781 -0.64 22.55 -8.44
C GLN A 781 -1.54 21.57 -7.69
N LEU A 782 -1.30 21.39 -6.38
CA LEU A 782 -2.13 20.53 -5.54
C LEU A 782 -3.57 21.01 -5.50
N LEU A 783 -3.80 22.28 -5.15
CA LEU A 783 -5.16 22.84 -5.02
C LEU A 783 -5.91 22.87 -6.35
N SER A 784 -5.22 23.14 -7.47
CA SER A 784 -5.85 23.09 -8.80
C SER A 784 -6.24 21.66 -9.18
N ARG A 785 -5.40 20.67 -8.86
CA ARG A 785 -5.71 19.25 -9.06
C ARG A 785 -6.90 18.82 -8.22
N LEU A 786 -6.93 19.16 -6.93
CA LEU A 786 -8.06 18.85 -6.04
C LEU A 786 -9.36 19.49 -6.54
N GLN A 787 -9.32 20.76 -6.96
CA GLN A 787 -10.48 21.44 -7.54
C GLN A 787 -10.96 20.76 -8.83
N GLN A 788 -10.02 20.39 -9.71
CA GLN A 788 -10.34 19.72 -10.97
C GLN A 788 -11.03 18.38 -10.71
N LEU A 789 -10.44 17.55 -9.83
CA LEU A 789 -11.00 16.26 -9.45
C LEU A 789 -12.41 16.39 -8.85
N GLN A 790 -12.61 17.36 -7.95
CA GLN A 790 -13.92 17.64 -7.35
C GLN A 790 -14.99 18.00 -8.39
N LYS A 791 -14.61 18.74 -9.44
CA LYS A 791 -15.54 19.15 -10.51
C LYS A 791 -15.82 18.02 -11.50
N GLU A 792 -14.82 17.21 -11.82
CA GLU A 792 -14.89 16.23 -12.90
C GLU A 792 -15.43 14.88 -12.45
N HIS A 793 -15.36 14.54 -11.15
CA HIS A 793 -15.63 13.18 -10.73
C HIS A 793 -16.26 13.06 -9.33
N ASP A 794 -17.38 12.33 -9.24
CA ASP A 794 -18.23 12.26 -8.03
C ASP A 794 -17.54 11.72 -6.78
N ARG A 795 -16.51 10.89 -6.95
CA ARG A 795 -15.73 10.34 -5.82
C ARG A 795 -14.85 11.35 -5.12
N TYR A 796 -14.65 12.51 -5.73
CA TYR A 796 -13.82 13.58 -5.22
C TYR A 796 -14.66 14.76 -4.71
N ARG A 797 -15.96 14.57 -4.49
CA ARG A 797 -16.83 15.65 -3.99
C ARG A 797 -16.33 16.22 -2.64
N HIS A 798 -15.69 15.39 -1.82
CA HIS A 798 -15.18 15.76 -0.51
C HIS A 798 -13.87 16.56 -0.51
N MET A 799 -13.20 16.81 -1.64
CA MET A 799 -11.86 17.47 -1.66
C MET A 799 -11.81 18.83 -0.93
N GLY A 800 -12.95 19.49 -0.72
CA GLY A 800 -13.02 20.73 0.06
C GLY A 800 -12.62 20.58 1.53
N ILE A 801 -12.66 19.37 2.12
CA ILE A 801 -12.29 19.15 3.53
C ILE A 801 -10.84 19.58 3.81
N PHE A 802 -9.92 19.31 2.89
CA PHE A 802 -8.49 19.60 3.04
C PHE A 802 -8.17 21.11 3.07
N LEU A 803 -9.06 21.96 2.54
CA LEU A 803 -8.89 23.41 2.67
C LEU A 803 -9.14 23.88 4.11
N GLY A 804 -10.07 23.22 4.80
CA GLY A 804 -10.41 23.50 6.19
C GLY A 804 -9.24 23.28 7.15
N GLU A 805 -8.42 22.26 6.87
CA GLU A 805 -7.27 21.86 7.70
C GLU A 805 -6.16 22.92 7.78
N ILE A 806 -6.06 23.79 6.76
CA ILE A 806 -5.11 24.91 6.75
C ILE A 806 -5.43 25.92 7.85
N LEU A 807 -6.72 26.05 8.21
CA LEU A 807 -7.21 27.08 9.12
C LEU A 807 -6.56 26.99 10.51
N GLY A 808 -6.32 25.78 11.01
CA GLY A 808 -5.68 25.59 12.33
C GLY A 808 -4.29 26.20 12.40
N ALA A 809 -3.49 26.04 11.34
CA ALA A 809 -2.16 26.64 11.25
C ALA A 809 -2.22 28.18 11.16
N VAL A 810 -3.19 28.73 10.44
CA VAL A 810 -3.37 30.19 10.33
C VAL A 810 -3.81 30.80 11.66
N ILE A 811 -4.79 30.19 12.34
CA ILE A 811 -5.25 30.62 13.68
C ILE A 811 -4.11 30.51 14.70
N LEU A 812 -3.33 29.42 14.67
CA LEU A 812 -2.19 29.28 15.57
C LEU A 812 -1.17 30.42 15.41
N ALA A 813 -1.04 30.97 14.20
CA ALA A 813 -0.14 32.08 13.88
C ALA A 813 -0.82 33.46 13.89
N GLU A 814 -2.01 33.59 14.49
CA GLU A 814 -2.80 34.84 14.47
C GLU A 814 -2.08 36.02 15.13
N ASP A 815 -1.19 35.77 16.11
CA ASP A 815 -0.31 36.80 16.70
C ASP A 815 0.58 37.51 15.65
N TYR A 816 0.78 36.88 14.49
CA TYR A 816 1.61 37.38 13.39
C TYR A 816 0.79 37.90 12.20
N TYR A 817 -0.39 37.30 11.92
CA TYR A 817 -1.37 37.83 10.98
C TYR A 817 -2.74 37.85 11.62
N ASP A 818 -3.22 39.05 11.94
CA ASP A 818 -4.55 39.24 12.51
C ASP A 818 -5.64 38.83 11.50
N ILE A 819 -6.34 37.74 11.81
CA ILE A 819 -7.50 37.26 11.05
C ILE A 819 -8.82 37.51 11.83
N ASN A 820 -8.73 38.26 12.93
CA ASN A 820 -9.84 38.66 13.81
C ASN A 820 -10.77 37.49 14.15
N SER A 821 -10.19 36.39 14.64
CA SER A 821 -10.94 35.19 15.00
C SER A 821 -11.78 35.43 16.26
N THR A 822 -13.03 35.00 16.21
CA THR A 822 -13.92 35.04 17.37
C THR A 822 -14.04 33.66 17.99
N MET A 823 -13.80 33.58 19.30
CA MET A 823 -13.89 32.34 20.06
C MET A 823 -14.94 32.46 21.16
N ARG A 824 -15.69 31.38 21.38
CA ARG A 824 -16.59 31.25 22.54
C ARG A 824 -16.26 30.02 23.35
N VAL A 825 -16.37 30.14 24.67
CA VAL A 825 -16.24 28.98 25.55
C VAL A 825 -17.54 28.19 25.53
N LYS A 826 -17.45 26.89 25.24
CA LYS A 826 -18.59 25.97 25.27
C LYS A 826 -18.23 24.70 26.04
N PRO A 827 -19.14 24.14 26.85
CA PRO A 827 -18.90 22.89 27.54
C PRO A 827 -19.20 21.72 26.59
N VAL A 828 -18.16 21.03 26.14
CA VAL A 828 -18.26 20.02 25.07
C VAL A 828 -17.84 18.64 25.56
N LYS A 829 -18.55 17.61 25.10
CA LYS A 829 -18.17 16.20 25.25
C LYS A 829 -18.12 15.49 23.90
N VAL A 830 -17.33 14.41 23.82
CA VAL A 830 -17.26 13.51 22.66
C VAL A 830 -17.79 12.13 23.05
N LEU A 831 -18.66 11.54 22.23
CA LEU A 831 -19.20 10.19 22.45
C LEU A 831 -18.28 9.12 21.85
N ALA A 832 -17.98 8.09 22.64
CA ALA A 832 -17.20 6.92 22.21
C ALA A 832 -17.71 5.62 22.87
N PRO A 833 -19.01 5.28 22.77
CA PRO A 833 -19.54 4.02 23.33
C PRO A 833 -19.12 2.76 22.57
N GLY A 834 -18.45 2.88 21.42
CA GLY A 834 -18.13 1.75 20.53
C GLY A 834 -19.32 1.37 19.64
N ILE A 835 -20.15 2.35 19.30
CA ILE A 835 -21.30 2.20 18.42
C ILE A 835 -21.11 3.13 17.22
N GLU A 836 -20.83 2.54 16.05
CA GLU A 836 -20.43 3.28 14.83
C GLU A 836 -21.36 4.42 14.42
N SER A 837 -22.67 4.31 14.70
CA SER A 837 -23.66 5.33 14.33
C SER A 837 -23.58 6.62 15.14
N ILE A 838 -22.88 6.61 16.29
CA ILE A 838 -22.78 7.74 17.21
C ILE A 838 -21.35 8.03 17.69
N ASP A 839 -20.41 7.11 17.48
CA ASP A 839 -19.00 7.33 17.80
C ASP A 839 -18.47 8.58 17.10
N GLY A 840 -17.69 9.38 17.83
CA GLY A 840 -17.11 10.64 17.34
C GLY A 840 -18.08 11.83 17.38
N LYS A 841 -19.36 11.63 17.75
CA LYS A 841 -20.32 12.74 17.92
C LYS A 841 -19.86 13.67 19.03
N MET A 842 -19.93 14.98 18.77
CA MET A 842 -19.69 16.01 19.79
C MET A 842 -20.99 16.70 20.19
N GLU A 843 -21.17 16.92 21.48
CA GLU A 843 -22.37 17.51 22.05
C GLU A 843 -22.01 18.59 23.07
N ILE A 844 -22.84 19.63 23.15
CA ILE A 844 -22.80 20.59 24.24
C ILE A 844 -23.47 19.92 25.44
N ASP A 845 -22.75 19.86 26.57
CA ASP A 845 -23.23 19.27 27.81
C ASP A 845 -22.89 20.22 28.96
N GLU A 846 -23.87 20.99 29.42
CA GLU A 846 -23.70 22.00 30.47
C GLU A 846 -23.31 21.41 31.84
N GLU A 847 -23.58 20.11 32.07
CA GLU A 847 -23.34 19.46 33.36
C GLU A 847 -21.98 18.74 33.41
N HIS A 848 -21.63 18.03 32.33
CA HIS A 848 -20.44 17.16 32.27
C HIS A 848 -19.47 17.51 31.14
N GLY A 849 -19.80 18.47 30.29
CA GLY A 849 -18.96 18.91 29.18
C GLY A 849 -17.75 19.71 29.65
N LYS A 850 -16.60 19.51 29.00
CA LYS A 850 -15.40 20.29 29.29
C LYS A 850 -15.53 21.68 28.66
N PRO A 851 -15.35 22.78 29.43
CA PRO A 851 -15.27 24.12 28.85
C PRO A 851 -14.05 24.23 27.94
N ILE A 852 -14.28 24.46 26.65
CA ILE A 852 -13.23 24.64 25.64
C ILE A 852 -13.50 25.89 24.81
N LYS A 853 -12.45 26.49 24.24
CA LYS A 853 -12.58 27.59 23.27
C LYS A 853 -12.99 27.01 21.92
N VAL A 854 -14.07 27.50 21.33
CA VAL A 854 -14.57 27.09 20.02
C VAL A 854 -14.50 28.30 19.09
N VAL A 855 -13.82 28.15 17.97
CA VAL A 855 -13.75 29.18 16.92
C VAL A 855 -15.08 29.23 16.18
N GLU A 856 -15.75 30.38 16.20
CA GLU A 856 -17.08 30.56 15.57
C GLU A 856 -17.00 31.30 14.23
N ASP A 857 -16.07 32.25 14.10
CA ASP A 857 -15.92 33.09 12.92
C ASP A 857 -14.49 33.59 12.75
N VAL A 858 -14.13 33.88 11.49
CA VAL A 858 -12.84 34.46 11.08
C VAL A 858 -13.08 35.42 9.92
N ASP A 859 -12.24 36.45 9.77
CA ASP A 859 -12.26 37.27 8.56
C ASP A 859 -11.74 36.44 7.37
N LEU A 860 -12.66 36.04 6.49
CA LEU A 860 -12.36 35.22 5.32
C LEU A 860 -11.32 35.88 4.40
N ARG A 861 -11.38 37.20 4.22
CA ARG A 861 -10.45 37.92 3.35
C ARG A 861 -9.07 37.95 3.99
N ALA A 862 -8.98 38.21 5.29
CA ALA A 862 -7.74 38.18 6.03
C ALA A 862 -7.11 36.78 6.00
N TYR A 863 -7.91 35.71 6.19
CA TYR A 863 -7.45 34.33 6.11
C TYR A 863 -6.78 33.99 4.77
N TYR A 864 -7.46 34.24 3.63
CA TYR A 864 -6.88 33.91 2.33
C TYR A 864 -5.64 34.74 2.00
N ASN A 865 -5.60 36.01 2.44
CA ASN A 865 -4.42 36.85 2.30
C ASN A 865 -3.27 36.32 3.16
N ALA A 866 -3.51 36.02 4.44
CA ALA A 866 -2.51 35.51 5.36
C ALA A 866 -1.84 34.25 4.80
N PHE A 867 -2.63 33.27 4.35
CA PHE A 867 -2.08 32.06 3.75
C PHE A 867 -1.26 32.36 2.47
N ALA A 868 -1.85 33.06 1.50
CA ALA A 868 -1.19 33.29 0.22
C ALA A 868 0.05 34.18 0.36
N ASP A 869 -0.05 35.30 1.06
CA ASP A 869 1.05 36.26 1.25
C ASP A 869 2.21 35.62 2.01
N GLN A 870 1.92 34.76 3.00
CA GLN A 870 2.96 34.09 3.76
C GLN A 870 3.71 33.03 2.93
N LEU A 871 3.00 32.26 2.10
CA LEU A 871 3.65 31.34 1.16
C LEU A 871 4.48 32.11 0.10
N GLY A 872 4.01 33.29 -0.33
CA GLY A 872 4.69 34.15 -1.29
C GLY A 872 5.90 34.92 -0.78
N ASN A 873 6.10 34.94 0.54
CA ASN A 873 7.23 35.63 1.15
C ASN A 873 8.54 34.95 0.72
N GLU A 874 9.58 35.69 0.32
CA GLU A 874 10.86 35.07 -0.07
C GLU A 874 11.69 34.62 1.14
N LYS A 875 11.41 35.16 2.33
CA LYS A 875 12.04 34.69 3.58
C LYS A 875 11.58 33.27 3.88
N GLN A 876 12.51 32.41 4.32
CA GLN A 876 12.23 31.00 4.61
C GLN A 876 11.59 30.25 3.42
N SER A 877 11.90 30.66 2.17
CA SER A 877 11.46 29.93 0.99
C SER A 877 12.30 28.67 0.77
N ALA A 878 11.79 27.75 -0.06
CA ALA A 878 12.44 26.48 -0.32
C ALA A 878 13.90 26.64 -0.79
N VAL A 879 14.81 25.89 -0.15
CA VAL A 879 16.22 25.81 -0.54
C VAL A 879 16.44 24.86 -1.71
N MET A 880 15.52 23.90 -1.89
CA MET A 880 15.51 22.95 -3.00
C MET A 880 14.11 22.90 -3.61
N ALA A 881 13.89 23.61 -4.72
CA ALA A 881 12.55 23.90 -5.22
C ALA A 881 11.72 22.66 -5.65
N SER A 882 12.36 21.59 -6.12
CA SER A 882 11.69 20.37 -6.62
C SER A 882 12.70 19.27 -6.89
N PHE A 883 12.22 18.04 -7.11
CA PHE A 883 13.05 16.96 -7.63
C PHE A 883 13.68 17.28 -8.99
N TYR A 884 12.96 18.01 -9.84
CA TYR A 884 13.50 18.42 -11.14
C TYR A 884 14.71 19.37 -10.99
N ALA A 885 14.63 20.33 -10.07
CA ALA A 885 15.75 21.21 -9.74
C ALA A 885 16.91 20.42 -9.12
N GLN A 886 16.61 19.52 -8.19
CA GLN A 886 17.60 18.65 -7.54
C GLN A 886 18.33 17.76 -8.56
N LYS A 887 17.59 17.16 -9.49
CA LYS A 887 18.14 16.35 -10.58
C LYS A 887 19.15 17.12 -11.42
N LYS A 888 18.93 18.41 -11.71
CA LYS A 888 19.91 19.25 -12.43
C LYS A 888 21.20 19.50 -11.67
N LEU A 889 21.15 19.49 -10.33
CA LEU A 889 22.33 19.66 -9.48
C LEU A 889 23.11 18.34 -9.35
N TRP A 890 22.41 17.22 -9.39
CA TRP A 890 22.99 15.88 -9.26
C TRP A 890 23.48 15.27 -10.58
N SER A 891 22.90 15.71 -11.71
CA SER A 891 23.38 15.39 -13.07
C SER A 891 24.61 16.23 -13.39
#